data_AF-A0A6F9BVJ6-F1
#
_entry.id   AF-A0A6F9BVJ6-F1
#
_cell.length_a   1.000
_cell.length_b   1.000
_cell.length_c   1.000
_cell.angle_alpha   90.00
_cell.angle_beta   90.00
_cell.angle_gamma   90.00
#
_symmetry.space_group_name_H-M   'P 1'
#
loop_
_entity.id
_entity.type
_entity.pdbx_description
1 polymer ?
#
loop_
_entity_poly.entity_id
_entity_poly.type
_entity_poly.pdbx_seq_one_letter_code
_entity_poly.pdbx_strand_id
1 'polypeptide(L)'
;MQNSPNTVWTWSVELGCERERSYLQEAYLWTKQVLAIMEKSMVLLQDVTDGSLYEGVAYGTYTTRSLFQYMFLVQRHFSISHFGHPWLHKHFAFMYRTILPGFQRTVAIADSNYNWFYGPESQLVFLDRYVMRNGSGNWLAELIHQNRVYDPSLTPRAPADFGTSQLHYFEDWGVVTYGSALPADTNHTFLSFKSGKLGGRAIFDIVHRNKYKDWIKGWRNFNAGHEHPDQNSFTFAPNGVPFITEALYGPKYTFLNNAVLFSPATSGSCFKPWDGQVTEACDSKWLKYKVGLPADAQGRVEAALERQGMVFIRGEGQSAYNPDLKIRSFQRNLLLLHPQLLVLVDHIHLETDSPTRAMSAFFHNTDLPFKDAKIDGVHGAFVRHGEDPYKMFWMDDTGLSEKGVLGYWNYPRGYPYNGSNYVNVTMPLRFPHTRVAYIFFGPGVDVQSFSLRGDANRVNIYLATNEHTYTIYLLTGEVTTKPLFAMVLVDQKKIVFEKAAGVKNSTPEEVEEYVNVVEDNLQHAKPVFQQLERHILGRVLNTASFRKTAERLLQFSDKKKTEEAIEKMFALNKKQGKGKGANKALGNLGDKLSESLPDIFGQIEVREKKERSKSTKRIIEESPEEDGDSRAFMDYGDSKKGRKGGFVKGRQFKEVHMLATANSDSLSNSSSYIRVFLILNIATFFLLLAVLLTRFQRGRSLHTKRCFYGILLIDSFILLCLYSSCSHAQC
;
A
#
# COMPACT_ATOMS: atom_id res chain seq x y z
N MET A 1 -54.48 15.28 37.88
CA MET A 1 -53.10 15.79 37.69
C MET A 1 -52.82 15.83 36.19
N GLN A 2 -52.91 17.02 35.60
CA GLN A 2 -52.72 17.26 34.16
C GLN A 2 -51.23 17.34 33.85
N ASN A 3 -50.75 16.48 32.94
CA ASN A 3 -49.44 16.63 32.34
C ASN A 3 -49.45 17.87 31.44
N SER A 4 -48.70 18.89 31.84
CA SER A 4 -48.46 20.09 31.06
C SER A 4 -47.78 19.73 29.72
N PRO A 5 -48.23 20.27 28.58
CA PRO A 5 -47.57 20.07 27.28
C PRO A 5 -46.15 20.68 27.23
N ASN A 6 -45.72 21.47 28.23
CA ASN A 6 -44.37 22.05 28.27
C ASN A 6 -43.27 21.03 28.60
N THR A 7 -43.56 19.92 29.27
CA THR A 7 -42.54 18.91 29.62
C THR A 7 -42.13 18.05 28.43
N VAL A 8 -43.02 17.75 27.49
CA VAL A 8 -42.66 16.85 26.36
C VAL A 8 -41.70 17.52 25.37
N TRP A 9 -41.76 18.85 25.24
CA TRP A 9 -40.94 19.61 24.28
C TRP A 9 -39.54 19.95 24.81
N THR A 10 -39.37 20.25 26.11
CA THR A 10 -38.04 20.41 26.73
C THR A 10 -37.25 19.12 26.69
N TRP A 11 -37.89 17.99 27.00
CA TRP A 11 -37.25 16.68 26.93
C TRP A 11 -36.83 16.33 25.50
N SER A 12 -37.61 16.68 24.47
CA SER A 12 -37.23 16.39 23.07
C SER A 12 -36.02 17.20 22.59
N VAL A 13 -35.85 18.43 23.07
CA VAL A 13 -34.69 19.29 22.74
C VAL A 13 -33.46 18.90 23.57
N GLU A 14 -33.63 18.56 24.84
CA GLU A 14 -32.58 18.00 25.69
C GLU A 14 -32.10 16.65 25.17
N LEU A 15 -33.01 15.73 24.82
CA LEU A 15 -32.68 14.41 24.23
C LEU A 15 -31.98 14.54 22.86
N GLY A 16 -32.37 15.53 22.04
CA GLY A 16 -31.69 15.82 20.77
C GLY A 16 -30.27 16.36 20.98
N CYS A 17 -30.10 17.30 21.91
CA CYS A 17 -28.80 17.86 22.27
C CYS A 17 -27.88 16.83 22.97
N GLU A 18 -28.43 15.97 23.83
CA GLU A 18 -27.70 14.86 24.46
C GLU A 18 -27.27 13.82 23.44
N ARG A 19 -28.12 13.51 22.45
CA ARG A 19 -27.80 12.57 21.37
C ARG A 19 -26.71 13.12 20.44
N GLU A 20 -26.80 14.36 20.00
CA GLU A 20 -25.74 15.00 19.18
C GLU A 20 -24.43 15.12 19.96
N ARG A 21 -24.49 15.44 21.26
CA ARG A 21 -23.32 15.46 22.13
C ARG A 21 -22.71 14.08 22.31
N SER A 22 -23.52 13.02 22.40
CA SER A 22 -23.05 11.62 22.44
C SER A 22 -22.27 11.26 21.18
N TYR A 23 -22.77 11.63 20.00
CA TYR A 23 -22.04 11.39 18.74
C TYR A 23 -20.72 12.14 18.65
N LEU A 24 -20.64 13.37 19.17
CA LEU A 24 -19.37 14.11 19.22
C LEU A 24 -18.33 13.44 20.12
N GLN A 25 -18.75 12.86 21.25
CA GLN A 25 -17.85 12.15 22.16
C GLN A 25 -17.31 10.86 21.53
N GLU A 26 -18.19 10.06 20.92
CA GLU A 26 -17.81 8.85 20.19
C GLU A 26 -16.90 9.16 19.00
N ALA A 27 -17.30 10.13 18.16
CA ALA A 27 -16.53 10.55 17.00
C ALA A 27 -15.16 11.11 17.38
N TYR A 28 -15.03 11.80 18.51
CA TYR A 28 -13.74 12.28 19.00
C TYR A 28 -12.81 11.13 19.38
N LEU A 29 -13.33 10.11 20.08
CA LEU A 29 -12.56 8.91 20.42
C LEU A 29 -12.10 8.14 19.18
N TRP A 30 -13.00 7.94 18.21
CA TRP A 30 -12.67 7.27 16.95
C TRP A 30 -11.65 8.06 16.14
N THR A 31 -11.84 9.38 16.03
CA THR A 31 -10.91 10.26 15.30
C THR A 31 -9.53 10.21 15.94
N LYS A 32 -9.44 10.33 17.26
CA LYS A 32 -8.16 10.28 17.97
C LYS A 32 -7.45 8.94 17.77
N GLN A 33 -8.19 7.83 17.81
CA GLN A 33 -7.61 6.51 17.56
C GLN A 33 -7.10 6.36 16.12
N VAL A 34 -7.87 6.82 15.13
CA VAL A 34 -7.47 6.77 13.71
C VAL A 34 -6.22 7.63 13.48
N LEU A 35 -6.21 8.87 13.96
CA LEU A 35 -5.04 9.75 13.86
C LEU A 35 -3.82 9.12 14.53
N ALA A 36 -3.97 8.56 15.73
CA ALA A 36 -2.84 7.96 16.46
C ALA A 36 -2.19 6.79 15.71
N ILE A 37 -2.99 5.97 15.01
CA ILE A 37 -2.47 4.85 14.20
C ILE A 37 -1.83 5.39 12.92
N MET A 38 -2.59 6.20 12.16
CA MET A 38 -2.16 6.64 10.84
C MET A 38 -0.95 7.58 10.90
N GLU A 39 -0.89 8.49 11.87
CA GLU A 39 0.27 9.39 12.03
C GLU A 39 1.56 8.62 12.37
N LYS A 40 1.48 7.55 13.17
CA LYS A 40 2.64 6.67 13.38
C LYS A 40 3.07 6.01 12.08
N SER A 41 2.12 5.47 11.32
CA SER A 41 2.42 4.88 10.01
C SER A 41 3.03 5.90 9.04
N MET A 42 2.55 7.15 9.04
CA MET A 42 3.11 8.25 8.26
C MET A 42 4.57 8.52 8.64
N VAL A 43 4.91 8.53 9.93
CA VAL A 43 6.31 8.69 10.37
C VAL A 43 7.17 7.52 9.92
N LEU A 44 6.73 6.28 10.09
CA LEU A 44 7.47 5.09 9.65
C LEU A 44 7.67 5.06 8.14
N LEU A 45 6.71 5.57 7.36
CA LEU A 45 6.76 5.63 5.91
C LEU A 45 7.85 6.60 5.39
N GLN A 46 8.39 7.49 6.24
CA GLN A 46 9.52 8.36 5.87
C GLN A 46 10.79 7.57 5.57
N ASP A 47 10.96 6.40 6.19
CA ASP A 47 12.11 5.52 5.96
C ASP A 47 12.07 4.85 4.57
N VAL A 48 10.91 4.84 3.91
CA VAL A 48 10.75 4.33 2.54
C VAL A 48 11.10 5.43 1.53
N THR A 49 12.34 5.42 1.04
CA THR A 49 12.92 6.53 0.28
C THR A 49 12.65 6.51 -1.23
N ASP A 50 12.13 5.41 -1.76
CA ASP A 50 11.92 5.19 -3.20
C ASP A 50 10.44 5.31 -3.63
N GLY A 51 9.53 5.60 -2.70
CA GLY A 51 8.09 5.73 -2.96
C GLY A 51 7.35 4.41 -3.16
N SER A 52 8.02 3.26 -2.98
CA SER A 52 7.43 1.94 -3.18
C SER A 52 6.58 1.50 -1.98
N LEU A 53 5.93 0.34 -2.13
CA LEU A 53 5.28 -0.40 -1.04
C LEU A 53 5.64 -1.88 -1.20
N TYR A 54 6.09 -2.52 -0.11
CA TYR A 54 6.66 -3.87 -0.13
C TYR A 54 5.69 -4.96 -0.61
N GLU A 55 4.38 -4.76 -0.43
CA GLU A 55 3.32 -5.69 -0.87
C GLU A 55 3.08 -5.68 -2.39
N GLY A 56 3.86 -4.92 -3.15
CA GLY A 56 3.75 -4.84 -4.60
C GLY A 56 2.69 -3.87 -5.09
N VAL A 57 2.56 -3.76 -6.41
CA VAL A 57 1.80 -2.67 -7.06
C VAL A 57 0.29 -2.80 -6.82
N ALA A 58 -0.25 -4.02 -6.89
CA ALA A 58 -1.68 -4.25 -6.70
C ALA A 58 -2.13 -3.91 -5.28
N TYR A 59 -1.51 -4.49 -4.24
CA TYR A 59 -1.78 -4.10 -2.84
C TYR A 59 -1.32 -2.68 -2.53
N GLY A 60 -0.28 -2.18 -3.20
CA GLY A 60 0.11 -0.78 -3.12
C GLY A 60 -1.04 0.17 -3.46
N THR A 61 -1.80 -0.12 -4.52
CA THR A 61 -3.00 0.66 -4.85
C THR A 61 -4.17 0.49 -3.88
N TYR A 62 -4.27 -0.67 -3.22
CA TYR A 62 -5.19 -0.86 -2.09
C TYR A 62 -4.84 0.12 -0.97
N THR A 63 -3.57 0.14 -0.55
CA THR A 63 -3.06 1.00 0.52
C THR A 63 -3.23 2.47 0.16
N THR A 64 -2.81 2.90 -1.03
CA THR A 64 -2.84 4.32 -1.42
C THR A 64 -4.25 4.86 -1.65
N ARG A 65 -5.22 4.02 -2.01
CA ARG A 65 -6.64 4.41 -2.04
C ARG A 65 -7.07 5.01 -0.70
N SER A 66 -6.81 4.31 0.41
CA SER A 66 -7.21 4.78 1.74
C SER A 66 -6.26 5.84 2.29
N LEU A 67 -4.95 5.69 2.04
CA LEU A 67 -3.95 6.64 2.52
C LEU A 67 -4.16 8.03 1.92
N PHE A 68 -4.49 8.15 0.64
CA PHE A 68 -4.72 9.44 0.01
C PHE A 68 -6.04 10.08 0.45
N GLN A 69 -7.08 9.27 0.72
CA GLN A 69 -8.29 9.75 1.38
C GLN A 69 -7.96 10.30 2.78
N TYR A 70 -7.16 9.58 3.56
CA TYR A 70 -6.69 10.04 4.87
C TYR A 70 -5.99 11.40 4.75
N MET A 71 -4.94 11.50 3.93
CA MET A 71 -4.17 12.74 3.73
C MET A 71 -5.06 13.91 3.31
N PHE A 72 -6.01 13.70 2.40
CA PHE A 72 -6.93 14.73 1.97
C PHE A 72 -7.89 15.17 3.08
N LEU A 73 -8.52 14.21 3.75
CA LEU A 73 -9.57 14.48 4.74
C LEU A 73 -8.99 15.12 6.00
N VAL A 74 -7.83 14.65 6.49
CA VAL A 74 -7.21 15.23 7.69
C VAL A 74 -6.65 16.63 7.44
N GLN A 75 -6.14 16.90 6.23
CA GLN A 75 -5.80 18.26 5.85
C GLN A 75 -7.04 19.15 5.78
N ARG A 76 -8.12 18.69 5.13
CA ARG A 76 -9.34 19.47 4.96
C ARG A 76 -10.04 19.76 6.30
N HIS A 77 -10.13 18.78 7.18
CA HIS A 77 -10.95 18.87 8.39
C HIS A 77 -10.18 19.25 9.65
N PHE A 78 -8.89 18.92 9.72
CA PHE A 78 -8.05 19.16 10.91
C PHE A 78 -6.81 19.99 10.61
N SER A 79 -6.59 20.43 9.37
CA SER A 79 -5.37 21.17 8.98
C SER A 79 -4.07 20.41 9.29
N ILE A 80 -4.10 19.07 9.15
CA ILE A 80 -2.93 18.20 9.26
C ILE A 80 -2.46 17.89 7.83
N SER A 81 -1.31 18.43 7.41
CA SER A 81 -0.83 18.31 6.03
C SER A 81 0.25 17.26 5.89
N HIS A 82 0.04 16.32 4.95
CA HIS A 82 1.03 15.31 4.55
C HIS A 82 1.46 15.44 3.09
N PHE A 83 1.08 16.51 2.39
CA PHE A 83 1.38 16.67 0.96
C PHE A 83 2.88 16.92 0.67
N GLY A 84 3.66 17.29 1.69
CA GLY A 84 5.12 17.43 1.61
C GLY A 84 5.90 16.18 2.00
N HIS A 85 5.23 15.04 2.19
CA HIS A 85 5.85 13.82 2.69
C HIS A 85 6.87 13.25 1.66
N PRO A 86 8.11 12.89 2.08
CA PRO A 86 9.17 12.49 1.15
C PRO A 86 8.80 11.27 0.29
N TRP A 87 8.22 10.23 0.91
CA TRP A 87 7.71 9.07 0.18
C TRP A 87 6.65 9.44 -0.88
N LEU A 88 5.77 10.40 -0.58
CA LEU A 88 4.68 10.79 -1.49
C LEU A 88 5.24 11.48 -2.75
N HIS A 89 6.31 12.26 -2.61
CA HIS A 89 7.03 12.86 -3.73
C HIS A 89 7.71 11.84 -4.65
N LYS A 90 7.95 10.62 -4.15
CA LYS A 90 8.56 9.52 -4.92
C LYS A 90 7.53 8.55 -5.47
N HIS A 91 6.32 8.52 -4.91
CA HIS A 91 5.31 7.50 -5.23
C HIS A 91 4.86 7.47 -6.71
N PHE A 92 4.98 8.59 -7.45
CA PHE A 92 4.76 8.54 -8.90
C PHE A 92 5.70 7.57 -9.63
N ALA A 93 6.95 7.45 -9.19
CA ALA A 93 7.90 6.50 -9.76
C ALA A 93 7.43 5.05 -9.57
N PHE A 94 6.83 4.72 -8.41
CA PHE A 94 6.28 3.39 -8.17
C PHE A 94 5.20 3.01 -9.18
N MET A 95 4.34 3.96 -9.59
CA MET A 95 3.29 3.72 -10.59
C MET A 95 3.84 3.74 -12.02
N TYR A 96 4.72 4.69 -12.32
CA TYR A 96 5.25 4.92 -13.68
C TYR A 96 6.30 3.90 -14.08
N ARG A 97 7.14 3.42 -13.15
CA ARG A 97 8.26 2.52 -13.46
C ARG A 97 7.91 1.04 -13.39
N THR A 98 6.74 0.68 -12.89
CA THR A 98 6.30 -0.72 -12.76
C THR A 98 5.27 -1.13 -13.79
N ILE A 99 4.84 -0.21 -14.65
CA ILE A 99 3.90 -0.49 -15.74
C ILE A 99 4.65 -1.01 -16.98
N LEU A 100 4.11 -2.08 -17.57
CA LEU A 100 4.65 -2.68 -18.79
C LEU A 100 4.29 -1.85 -20.03
N PRO A 101 5.02 -2.03 -21.15
CA PRO A 101 4.65 -1.47 -22.43
C PRO A 101 3.19 -1.75 -22.79
N GLY A 102 2.51 -0.74 -23.32
CA GLY A 102 1.07 -0.82 -23.63
C GLY A 102 0.12 -0.48 -22.48
N PHE A 103 0.64 -0.12 -21.30
CA PHE A 103 -0.14 0.49 -20.21
C PHE A 103 -1.28 -0.36 -19.60
N GLN A 104 -1.30 -1.67 -19.85
CA GLN A 104 -2.37 -2.57 -19.38
C GLN A 104 -1.98 -3.42 -18.16
N ARG A 105 -0.69 -3.76 -18.04
CA ARG A 105 -0.15 -4.67 -17.03
C ARG A 105 0.91 -3.99 -16.18
N THR A 106 1.10 -4.47 -14.97
CA THR A 106 2.21 -4.10 -14.10
C THR A 106 3.16 -5.28 -13.91
N VAL A 107 4.29 -5.05 -13.26
CA VAL A 107 5.30 -6.06 -12.94
C VAL A 107 4.75 -7.26 -12.17
N ALA A 108 3.62 -7.10 -11.46
CA ALA A 108 2.87 -8.16 -10.78
C ALA A 108 3.66 -8.98 -9.73
N ILE A 109 4.70 -8.40 -9.14
CA ILE A 109 5.43 -8.94 -7.97
C ILE A 109 4.50 -9.04 -6.75
N ALA A 110 4.73 -10.06 -5.91
CA ALA A 110 3.94 -10.39 -4.72
C ALA A 110 2.49 -10.81 -5.05
N ASP A 111 1.61 -10.92 -4.05
CA ASP A 111 0.19 -11.23 -4.28
C ASP A 111 -0.47 -10.14 -5.14
N SER A 112 -0.59 -10.40 -6.44
CA SER A 112 -1.03 -9.40 -7.41
C SER A 112 -2.10 -9.93 -8.36
N ASN A 113 -2.89 -9.03 -8.92
CA ASN A 113 -3.53 -9.27 -10.21
C ASN A 113 -2.58 -8.89 -11.35
N TYR A 114 -3.08 -8.81 -12.59
CA TYR A 114 -2.27 -8.37 -13.72
C TYR A 114 -1.82 -6.90 -13.64
N ASN A 115 -2.42 -6.07 -12.77
CA ASN A 115 -2.16 -4.64 -12.73
C ASN A 115 -2.33 -3.97 -11.35
N TRP A 116 -3.54 -3.53 -11.00
CA TRP A 116 -3.89 -2.76 -9.82
C TRP A 116 -5.22 -3.26 -9.23
N PHE A 117 -5.37 -3.27 -7.90
CA PHE A 117 -6.66 -3.61 -7.29
C PHE A 117 -7.64 -2.44 -7.28
N TYR A 118 -7.15 -1.20 -7.15
CA TYR A 118 -7.99 0.00 -7.10
C TYR A 118 -7.41 1.13 -7.95
N GLY A 119 -8.22 1.72 -8.83
CA GLY A 119 -7.79 2.75 -9.76
C GLY A 119 -6.86 2.19 -10.85
N PRO A 120 -5.68 2.80 -11.10
CA PRO A 120 -4.97 3.77 -10.27
C PRO A 120 -5.18 5.25 -10.67
N GLU A 121 -6.10 5.52 -11.58
CA GLU A 121 -6.35 6.85 -12.15
C GLU A 121 -6.62 7.87 -11.04
N SER A 122 -7.41 7.49 -10.03
CA SER A 122 -7.70 8.34 -8.85
C SER A 122 -6.44 8.74 -8.07
N GLN A 123 -5.49 7.82 -7.91
CA GLN A 123 -4.24 8.05 -7.19
C GLN A 123 -3.30 8.95 -8.01
N LEU A 124 -3.26 8.75 -9.33
CA LEU A 124 -2.44 9.53 -10.24
C LEU A 124 -2.89 10.99 -10.35
N VAL A 125 -4.19 11.23 -10.51
CA VAL A 125 -4.72 12.61 -10.54
C VAL A 125 -4.58 13.30 -9.18
N PHE A 126 -4.63 12.55 -8.07
CA PHE A 126 -4.33 13.06 -6.74
C PHE A 126 -2.88 13.52 -6.63
N LEU A 127 -1.92 12.68 -7.05
CA LEU A 127 -0.50 13.05 -7.06
C LEU A 127 -0.26 14.29 -7.92
N ASP A 128 -0.88 14.39 -9.09
CA ASP A 128 -0.71 15.56 -9.94
C ASP A 128 -1.30 16.83 -9.30
N ARG A 129 -2.51 16.74 -8.74
CA ARG A 129 -3.20 17.89 -8.13
C ARG A 129 -2.48 18.42 -6.89
N TYR A 130 -2.04 17.53 -6.01
CA TYR A 130 -1.57 17.91 -4.67
C TYR A 130 -0.04 17.88 -4.51
N VAL A 131 0.69 17.19 -5.39
CA VAL A 131 2.13 16.91 -5.20
C VAL A 131 2.96 17.42 -6.38
N MET A 132 2.77 16.87 -7.57
CA MET A 132 3.66 17.11 -8.73
C MET A 132 3.32 18.38 -9.51
N ARG A 133 2.03 18.63 -9.73
CA ARG A 133 1.48 19.81 -10.44
C ARG A 133 2.16 20.08 -11.78
N ASN A 134 2.43 19.03 -12.55
CA ASN A 134 3.16 19.11 -13.80
C ASN A 134 2.44 18.46 -14.99
N GLY A 135 1.30 17.79 -14.78
CA GLY A 135 0.49 17.15 -15.81
C GLY A 135 0.82 15.67 -16.05
N SER A 136 1.90 15.15 -15.48
CA SER A 136 2.37 13.77 -15.69
C SER A 136 1.45 12.72 -15.06
N GLY A 137 0.83 13.04 -13.92
CA GLY A 137 -0.11 12.12 -13.27
C GLY A 137 -1.40 12.00 -14.08
N ASN A 138 -1.94 13.13 -14.55
CA ASN A 138 -3.13 13.15 -15.41
C ASN A 138 -2.86 12.42 -16.74
N TRP A 139 -1.68 12.63 -17.34
CA TRP A 139 -1.27 11.93 -18.56
C TRP A 139 -1.22 10.42 -18.39
N LEU A 140 -0.62 9.92 -17.31
CA LEU A 140 -0.54 8.48 -17.08
C LEU A 140 -1.93 7.91 -16.78
N ALA A 141 -2.76 8.64 -16.02
CA ALA A 141 -4.14 8.24 -15.75
C ALA A 141 -4.95 8.13 -17.04
N GLU A 142 -4.80 9.09 -17.97
CA GLU A 142 -5.48 9.04 -19.26
C GLU A 142 -4.98 7.90 -20.14
N LEU A 143 -3.67 7.63 -20.21
CA LEU A 143 -3.18 6.48 -20.98
C LEU A 143 -3.70 5.15 -20.43
N ILE A 144 -3.72 4.98 -19.11
CA ILE A 144 -4.29 3.79 -18.48
C ILE A 144 -5.80 3.72 -18.76
N HIS A 145 -6.50 4.85 -18.66
CA HIS A 145 -7.93 4.92 -18.94
C HIS A 145 -8.23 4.60 -20.40
N GLN A 146 -7.59 5.26 -21.38
CA GLN A 146 -7.79 5.01 -22.81
C GLN A 146 -7.54 3.55 -23.20
N ASN A 147 -6.54 2.90 -22.57
CA ASN A 147 -6.30 1.47 -22.75
C ASN A 147 -7.33 0.57 -22.03
N ARG A 148 -8.32 1.16 -21.35
CA ARG A 148 -9.48 0.52 -20.70
C ARG A 148 -10.82 0.96 -21.33
N VAL A 149 -11.18 2.26 -21.39
CA VAL A 149 -12.36 2.95 -22.01
C VAL A 149 -12.08 4.49 -22.14
N TYR A 150 -12.77 5.27 -23.00
CA TYR A 150 -12.48 6.70 -23.34
C TYR A 150 -13.31 7.78 -22.58
N ASP A 151 -12.68 8.84 -22.02
CA ASP A 151 -13.19 10.22 -21.78
C ASP A 151 -12.11 11.18 -21.15
N PRO A 152 -11.82 12.41 -21.67
CA PRO A 152 -10.86 13.34 -21.07
C PRO A 152 -11.44 14.71 -20.61
N SER A 153 -11.00 15.21 -19.45
CA SER A 153 -11.12 16.64 -19.09
C SER A 153 -10.00 17.18 -18.18
N LEU A 154 -8.72 17.03 -18.58
CA LEU A 154 -7.57 17.84 -18.15
C LEU A 154 -6.51 17.81 -19.27
N THR A 155 -5.66 18.83 -19.42
CA THR A 155 -4.60 18.83 -20.46
C THR A 155 -3.44 17.93 -20.03
N PRO A 156 -3.24 16.76 -20.64
CA PRO A 156 -2.26 15.78 -20.18
C PRO A 156 -0.88 16.13 -20.73
N ARG A 157 0.17 15.94 -19.91
CA ARG A 157 1.55 16.14 -20.34
C ARG A 157 2.40 14.91 -20.00
N ALA A 158 3.01 14.31 -21.02
CA ALA A 158 3.93 13.20 -20.81
C ALA A 158 5.12 13.60 -19.93
N PRO A 159 5.62 12.72 -19.04
CA PRO A 159 6.92 12.86 -18.41
C PRO A 159 8.02 13.13 -19.44
N ALA A 160 9.05 13.88 -19.05
CA ALA A 160 10.10 14.32 -19.97
C ALA A 160 10.91 13.18 -20.61
N ASP A 161 10.90 12.01 -19.99
CA ASP A 161 11.62 10.81 -20.43
C ASP A 161 10.72 9.76 -21.11
N PHE A 162 9.43 10.07 -21.32
CA PHE A 162 8.52 9.17 -22.02
C PHE A 162 9.04 8.82 -23.43
N GLY A 163 8.85 7.56 -23.83
CA GLY A 163 9.34 7.04 -25.11
C GLY A 163 10.82 6.63 -25.10
N THR A 164 11.52 6.80 -23.98
CA THR A 164 12.89 6.30 -23.81
C THR A 164 12.93 5.19 -22.77
N SER A 165 13.58 4.07 -23.09
CA SER A 165 13.80 3.00 -22.12
C SER A 165 14.73 3.49 -21.01
N GLN A 166 14.25 3.45 -19.77
CA GLN A 166 15.00 3.92 -18.60
C GLN A 166 15.17 2.78 -17.60
N LEU A 167 16.38 2.65 -17.03
CA LEU A 167 16.64 1.80 -15.88
C LEU A 167 16.24 2.53 -14.58
N HIS A 168 15.49 1.86 -13.72
CA HIS A 168 15.11 2.36 -12.40
C HIS A 168 15.31 1.30 -11.33
N TYR A 169 15.90 1.68 -10.20
CA TYR A 169 16.10 0.82 -9.04
C TYR A 169 15.35 1.40 -7.85
N PHE A 170 14.44 0.61 -7.29
CA PHE A 170 13.75 0.87 -6.03
C PHE A 170 14.60 0.32 -4.89
N GLU A 171 15.40 1.17 -4.25
CA GLU A 171 16.39 0.73 -3.27
C GLU A 171 15.82 0.22 -1.94
N ASP A 172 14.58 0.62 -1.62
CA ASP A 172 13.88 0.10 -0.46
C ASP A 172 13.20 -1.23 -0.79
N TRP A 173 12.49 -1.30 -1.92
CA TRP A 173 11.79 -2.51 -2.35
C TRP A 173 12.75 -3.64 -2.78
N GLY A 174 13.94 -3.27 -3.28
CA GLY A 174 14.91 -4.20 -3.87
C GLY A 174 14.51 -4.68 -5.27
N VAL A 175 13.87 -3.82 -6.05
CA VAL A 175 13.38 -4.13 -7.40
C VAL A 175 14.02 -3.23 -8.44
N VAL A 176 14.53 -3.82 -9.51
CA VAL A 176 15.01 -3.13 -10.71
C VAL A 176 13.98 -3.28 -11.82
N THR A 177 13.75 -2.21 -12.57
CA THR A 177 12.90 -2.20 -13.77
C THR A 177 13.61 -1.49 -14.91
N TYR A 178 13.37 -1.92 -16.14
CA TYR A 178 13.87 -1.28 -17.36
C TYR A 178 12.78 -1.25 -18.42
N GLY A 179 12.66 -0.12 -19.13
CA GLY A 179 11.75 0.03 -20.28
C GLY A 179 10.26 0.05 -19.90
N SER A 180 9.95 0.60 -18.74
CA SER A 180 8.58 0.85 -18.28
C SER A 180 7.90 2.00 -19.01
N ALA A 181 6.56 1.99 -19.01
CA ALA A 181 5.72 3.05 -19.57
C ALA A 181 6.02 3.42 -21.03
N LEU A 182 6.35 2.43 -21.85
CA LEU A 182 6.51 2.58 -23.30
C LEU A 182 5.21 2.21 -24.04
N PRO A 183 4.99 2.70 -25.27
CA PRO A 183 4.01 2.11 -26.17
C PRO A 183 4.32 0.62 -26.41
N ALA A 184 3.30 -0.20 -26.65
CA ALA A 184 3.53 -1.57 -27.12
C ALA A 184 3.99 -1.52 -28.58
N ASP A 185 5.28 -1.77 -28.82
CA ASP A 185 5.90 -1.75 -30.15
C ASP A 185 7.13 -2.67 -30.19
N THR A 186 7.62 -2.92 -31.40
CA THR A 186 8.87 -3.66 -31.64
C THR A 186 10.03 -2.98 -30.93
N ASN A 187 10.88 -3.77 -30.27
CA ASN A 187 12.01 -3.32 -29.47
C ASN A 187 11.66 -2.45 -28.24
N HIS A 188 10.39 -2.23 -27.92
CA HIS A 188 9.99 -1.68 -26.63
C HIS A 188 9.90 -2.80 -25.59
N THR A 189 11.00 -3.01 -24.87
CA THR A 189 11.16 -4.15 -23.97
C THR A 189 11.02 -3.76 -22.52
N PHE A 190 10.33 -4.60 -21.75
CA PHE A 190 10.34 -4.52 -20.30
C PHE A 190 11.17 -5.63 -19.67
N LEU A 191 11.94 -5.28 -18.66
CA LEU A 191 12.71 -6.21 -17.83
C LEU A 191 12.55 -5.81 -16.37
N SER A 192 12.27 -6.77 -15.48
CA SER A 192 12.33 -6.55 -14.04
C SER A 192 13.20 -7.58 -13.34
N PHE A 193 13.71 -7.24 -12.15
CA PHE A 193 14.48 -8.14 -11.30
C PHE A 193 14.22 -7.79 -9.83
N LYS A 194 13.94 -8.78 -8.97
CA LYS A 194 13.76 -8.60 -7.52
C LYS A 194 14.83 -9.33 -6.74
N SER A 195 15.52 -8.64 -5.84
CA SER A 195 16.37 -9.25 -4.82
C SER A 195 16.57 -8.23 -3.69
N GLY A 196 15.75 -8.33 -2.65
CA GLY A 196 15.63 -7.33 -1.60
C GLY A 196 15.36 -7.91 -0.22
N LYS A 197 15.34 -7.03 0.78
CA LYS A 197 15.00 -7.39 2.16
C LYS A 197 13.50 -7.65 2.29
N LEU A 198 13.13 -8.66 3.09
CA LEU A 198 11.74 -8.91 3.48
C LEU A 198 11.11 -7.65 4.09
N GLY A 199 9.90 -7.29 3.67
CA GLY A 199 9.20 -6.07 4.07
C GLY A 199 9.73 -4.79 3.43
N GLY A 200 10.72 -4.87 2.54
CA GLY A 200 11.51 -3.72 2.10
C GLY A 200 12.54 -3.31 3.15
N ARG A 201 13.57 -2.57 2.71
CA ARG A 201 14.70 -2.17 3.55
C ARG A 201 14.24 -1.39 4.78
N ALA A 202 13.28 -0.48 4.66
CA ALA A 202 12.78 0.32 5.78
C ALA A 202 12.25 -0.56 6.92
N ILE A 203 11.28 -1.43 6.63
CA ILE A 203 10.66 -2.32 7.64
C ILE A 203 11.71 -3.27 8.22
N PHE A 204 12.52 -3.88 7.35
CA PHE A 204 13.57 -4.80 7.78
C PHE A 204 14.56 -4.13 8.74
N ASP A 205 15.10 -2.96 8.38
CA ASP A 205 16.05 -2.24 9.23
C ASP A 205 15.40 -1.70 10.51
N ILE A 206 14.13 -1.28 10.47
CA ILE A 206 13.38 -0.89 11.68
C ILE A 206 13.29 -2.06 12.67
N VAL A 207 12.93 -3.25 12.18
CA VAL A 207 12.81 -4.46 13.02
C VAL A 207 14.18 -4.89 13.56
N HIS A 208 15.16 -5.07 12.69
CA HIS A 208 16.45 -5.67 13.05
C HIS A 208 17.37 -4.72 13.82
N ARG A 209 17.21 -3.39 13.64
CA ARG A 209 17.96 -2.38 14.39
C ARG A 209 17.19 -1.83 15.58
N ASN A 210 15.98 -2.34 15.82
CA ASN A 210 15.11 -1.93 16.92
C ASN A 210 14.88 -0.40 16.93
N LYS A 211 14.52 0.16 15.76
CA LYS A 211 14.14 1.57 15.59
C LYS A 211 12.72 1.80 16.13
N TYR A 212 12.37 3.03 16.48
CA TYR A 212 11.03 3.44 16.92
C TYR A 212 10.53 2.61 18.12
N LYS A 213 11.40 2.44 19.13
CA LYS A 213 11.23 1.51 20.26
C LYS A 213 9.96 1.70 21.06
N ASP A 214 9.40 2.90 21.08
CA ASP A 214 8.15 3.18 21.78
C ASP A 214 6.93 2.53 21.09
N TRP A 215 7.03 2.21 19.80
CA TRP A 215 5.92 1.69 18.98
C TRP A 215 6.16 0.26 18.49
N ILE A 216 7.40 -0.05 18.10
CA ILE A 216 7.74 -1.29 17.39
C ILE A 216 8.38 -2.29 18.35
N LYS A 217 7.88 -3.53 18.36
CA LYS A 217 8.54 -4.69 19.01
C LYS A 217 8.68 -5.83 18.00
N GLY A 218 9.59 -5.64 17.05
CA GLY A 218 9.89 -6.61 16.01
C GLY A 218 8.74 -6.83 15.01
N TRP A 219 8.74 -8.00 14.36
CA TRP A 219 7.82 -8.35 13.28
C TRP A 219 6.34 -8.37 13.65
N ARG A 220 5.98 -8.40 14.94
CA ARG A 220 4.56 -8.38 15.36
C ARG A 220 3.80 -7.13 14.90
N ASN A 221 4.53 -6.05 14.62
CA ASN A 221 3.97 -4.76 14.21
C ASN A 221 3.86 -4.60 12.67
N PHE A 222 4.34 -5.59 11.90
CA PHE A 222 4.35 -5.57 10.43
C PHE A 222 3.79 -6.88 9.87
N ASN A 223 3.35 -6.87 8.60
CA ASN A 223 2.78 -8.05 7.96
C ASN A 223 3.32 -8.28 6.54
N ALA A 224 4.37 -9.10 6.41
CA ALA A 224 4.93 -9.49 5.12
C ALA A 224 4.22 -10.70 4.47
N GLY A 225 3.00 -11.03 4.91
CA GLY A 225 2.29 -12.23 4.47
C GLY A 225 1.94 -12.28 2.98
N HIS A 226 1.83 -11.11 2.33
CA HIS A 226 1.52 -10.97 0.90
C HIS A 226 2.76 -11.00 0.00
N GLU A 227 3.97 -10.94 0.54
CA GLU A 227 5.19 -11.19 -0.24
C GLU A 227 5.31 -12.66 -0.65
N HIS A 228 6.18 -12.94 -1.62
CA HIS A 228 6.45 -14.28 -2.13
C HIS A 228 7.90 -14.72 -1.82
N PRO A 229 8.19 -16.04 -1.84
CA PRO A 229 9.55 -16.57 -1.83
C PRO A 229 10.21 -16.39 -3.22
N ASP A 230 10.47 -15.14 -3.60
CA ASP A 230 10.77 -14.68 -4.97
C ASP A 230 12.11 -13.93 -5.08
N GLN A 231 13.01 -14.06 -4.10
CA GLN A 231 14.31 -13.39 -4.18
C GLN A 231 15.13 -13.94 -5.37
N ASN A 232 15.80 -13.06 -6.11
CA ASN A 232 16.40 -13.31 -7.43
C ASN A 232 15.38 -13.66 -8.55
N SER A 233 14.09 -13.34 -8.42
CA SER A 233 13.14 -13.45 -9.55
C SER A 233 13.35 -12.36 -10.60
N PHE A 234 12.84 -12.60 -11.80
CA PHE A 234 12.85 -11.63 -12.89
C PHE A 234 11.63 -11.81 -13.80
N THR A 235 11.29 -10.77 -14.56
CA THR A 235 10.33 -10.86 -15.67
C THR A 235 10.92 -10.26 -16.93
N PHE A 236 10.45 -10.72 -18.09
CA PHE A 236 10.94 -10.27 -19.39
C PHE A 236 9.80 -10.22 -20.40
N ALA A 237 9.54 -9.03 -20.95
CA ALA A 237 8.55 -8.78 -21.98
C ALA A 237 9.17 -8.07 -23.20
N PRO A 238 9.90 -8.81 -24.06
CA PRO A 238 10.45 -8.26 -25.29
C PRO A 238 9.34 -7.81 -26.26
N ASN A 239 9.49 -6.63 -26.87
CA ASN A 239 8.45 -5.97 -27.70
C ASN A 239 7.13 -5.70 -26.95
N GLY A 240 7.16 -5.65 -25.61
CA GLY A 240 5.97 -5.52 -24.78
C GLY A 240 5.16 -6.81 -24.64
N VAL A 241 5.60 -7.92 -25.24
CA VAL A 241 4.90 -9.22 -25.17
C VAL A 241 5.41 -9.99 -23.95
N PRO A 242 4.55 -10.32 -22.96
CA PRO A 242 4.97 -11.03 -21.75
C PRO A 242 5.49 -12.44 -22.06
N PHE A 243 6.82 -12.62 -22.01
CA PHE A 243 7.47 -13.91 -22.27
C PHE A 243 7.74 -14.67 -20.97
N ILE A 244 8.52 -14.08 -20.06
CA ILE A 244 8.72 -14.59 -18.70
C ILE A 244 7.95 -13.68 -17.75
N THR A 245 6.95 -14.22 -17.04
CA THR A 245 5.99 -13.45 -16.24
C THR A 245 6.02 -13.87 -14.78
N GLU A 246 5.49 -13.03 -13.89
CA GLU A 246 5.10 -13.47 -12.54
C GLU A 246 3.85 -14.36 -12.60
N ALA A 247 3.64 -15.17 -11.57
CA ALA A 247 2.53 -16.13 -11.48
C ALA A 247 1.25 -15.56 -10.81
N LEU A 248 1.23 -14.27 -10.46
CA LEU A 248 0.11 -13.56 -9.82
C LEU A 248 -0.19 -14.08 -8.39
N TYR A 249 -1.38 -13.74 -7.87
CA TYR A 249 -1.84 -14.16 -6.55
C TYR A 249 -1.96 -15.70 -6.47
N GLY A 250 -1.03 -16.33 -5.78
CA GLY A 250 -0.99 -17.77 -5.54
C GLY A 250 -0.46 -18.21 -4.17
N PRO A 251 -0.32 -19.53 -3.97
CA PRO A 251 0.37 -20.11 -2.84
C PRO A 251 1.82 -19.63 -2.71
N LYS A 252 2.35 -19.66 -1.49
CA LYS A 252 3.68 -19.11 -1.17
C LYS A 252 4.79 -20.13 -1.37
N TYR A 253 4.93 -20.60 -2.62
CA TYR A 253 5.90 -21.62 -3.02
C TYR A 253 7.00 -21.02 -3.90
N THR A 254 8.25 -21.39 -3.65
CA THR A 254 9.42 -20.86 -4.37
C THR A 254 9.35 -21.18 -5.86
N PHE A 255 8.87 -22.38 -6.20
CA PHE A 255 8.76 -22.82 -7.59
C PHE A 255 7.63 -22.15 -8.37
N LEU A 256 6.80 -21.32 -7.73
CA LEU A 256 5.80 -20.48 -8.41
C LEU A 256 6.37 -19.12 -8.80
N ASN A 257 7.64 -18.86 -8.51
CA ASN A 257 8.36 -17.67 -8.90
C ASN A 257 9.46 -18.07 -9.89
N ASN A 258 9.97 -17.10 -10.64
CA ASN A 258 11.10 -17.29 -11.54
C ASN A 258 12.43 -17.46 -10.76
N ALA A 259 12.50 -18.42 -9.83
CA ALA A 259 13.54 -18.60 -8.83
C ALA A 259 14.17 -20.02 -8.90
N VAL A 260 15.06 -20.33 -7.96
CA VAL A 260 15.80 -21.62 -7.92
C VAL A 260 15.47 -22.39 -6.64
N LEU A 261 15.33 -23.70 -6.76
CA LEU A 261 15.30 -24.65 -5.65
C LEU A 261 16.59 -25.48 -5.64
N PHE A 262 16.98 -25.97 -4.46
CA PHE A 262 18.20 -26.75 -4.26
C PHE A 262 17.91 -28.14 -3.70
N SER A 263 18.76 -29.12 -3.95
CA SER A 263 18.64 -30.46 -3.35
C SER A 263 19.99 -30.98 -2.86
N PRO A 264 20.03 -31.86 -1.85
CA PRO A 264 18.87 -32.42 -1.13
C PRO A 264 18.27 -31.40 -0.16
N ALA A 265 16.96 -31.54 0.07
CA ALA A 265 16.19 -30.71 0.97
C ALA A 265 16.67 -30.81 2.43
N THR A 266 16.67 -29.67 3.12
CA THR A 266 16.90 -29.61 4.57
C THR A 266 15.64 -30.05 5.35
N SER A 267 15.79 -30.15 6.67
CA SER A 267 14.68 -30.48 7.57
C SER A 267 13.61 -29.39 7.55
N GLY A 268 12.36 -29.78 7.30
CA GLY A 268 11.22 -28.86 7.28
C GLY A 268 10.87 -28.29 5.90
N SER A 269 11.57 -28.68 4.82
CA SER A 269 11.18 -28.31 3.46
C SER A 269 9.80 -28.86 3.08
N CYS A 270 9.04 -28.05 2.35
CA CYS A 270 7.71 -28.37 1.83
C CYS A 270 7.73 -29.39 0.68
N PHE A 271 8.74 -29.34 -0.20
CA PHE A 271 8.72 -30.03 -1.50
C PHE A 271 9.91 -30.96 -1.72
N LYS A 272 10.14 -31.89 -0.77
CA LYS A 272 11.20 -32.90 -0.88
C LYS A 272 11.19 -33.60 -2.25
N PRO A 273 12.35 -33.82 -2.89
CA PRO A 273 13.70 -33.63 -2.37
C PRO A 273 14.25 -32.20 -2.52
N TRP A 274 13.44 -31.23 -2.90
CA TRP A 274 13.84 -29.85 -3.15
C TRP A 274 13.64 -28.94 -1.93
N ASP A 275 14.51 -27.95 -1.80
CA ASP A 275 14.43 -26.87 -0.82
C ASP A 275 14.25 -25.54 -1.53
N GLY A 276 13.27 -24.79 -1.05
CA GLY A 276 12.98 -23.45 -1.52
C GLY A 276 13.67 -22.37 -0.67
N GLN A 277 13.18 -21.14 -0.80
CA GLN A 277 13.56 -20.06 0.09
C GLN A 277 12.91 -20.25 1.47
N VAL A 278 13.57 -19.76 2.52
CA VAL A 278 13.15 -20.00 3.92
C VAL A 278 11.77 -19.42 4.25
N THR A 279 11.28 -18.46 3.46
CA THR A 279 9.97 -17.82 3.62
C THR A 279 8.82 -18.67 3.08
N GLU A 280 9.11 -19.79 2.39
CA GLU A 280 8.13 -20.70 1.81
C GLU A 280 7.14 -21.30 2.85
N ALA A 281 5.86 -21.34 2.49
CA ALA A 281 4.78 -21.82 3.35
C ALA A 281 3.87 -22.82 2.61
N CYS A 282 3.86 -24.08 3.06
CA CYS A 282 2.99 -25.14 2.53
C CYS A 282 1.75 -25.42 3.40
N ASP A 283 1.74 -24.93 4.64
CA ASP A 283 0.70 -25.09 5.65
C ASP A 283 -0.13 -23.80 5.85
N SER A 284 0.21 -22.74 5.11
CA SER A 284 -0.43 -21.43 5.24
C SER A 284 -0.63 -20.77 3.88
N LYS A 285 -1.65 -19.92 3.79
CA LYS A 285 -1.84 -18.99 2.66
C LYS A 285 -0.84 -17.82 2.70
N TRP A 286 -0.30 -17.55 3.89
CA TRP A 286 0.58 -16.43 4.20
C TRP A 286 2.04 -16.87 4.19
N LEU A 287 2.92 -15.97 3.75
CA LEU A 287 4.37 -16.19 3.79
C LEU A 287 4.86 -16.42 5.23
N LYS A 288 5.91 -17.21 5.43
CA LYS A 288 6.61 -17.26 6.72
C LYS A 288 7.53 -16.06 6.84
N TYR A 289 7.36 -15.26 7.90
CA TYR A 289 8.18 -14.05 8.10
C TYR A 289 8.36 -13.62 9.56
N LYS A 290 7.60 -14.16 10.52
CA LYS A 290 7.57 -13.61 11.90
C LYS A 290 8.74 -14.08 12.79
N VAL A 291 9.27 -15.29 12.58
CA VAL A 291 10.25 -15.92 13.49
C VAL A 291 11.31 -16.73 12.74
N GLY A 292 12.48 -16.90 13.36
CA GLY A 292 13.57 -17.74 12.85
C GLY A 292 14.17 -17.25 11.53
N LEU A 293 14.78 -18.17 10.77
CA LEU A 293 15.38 -17.88 9.46
C LEU A 293 14.47 -17.09 8.50
N PRO A 294 13.15 -17.37 8.39
CA PRO A 294 12.26 -16.57 7.54
C PRO A 294 12.23 -15.08 7.89
N ALA A 295 12.39 -14.72 9.17
CA ALA A 295 12.36 -13.34 9.64
C ALA A 295 13.62 -12.54 9.26
N ASP A 296 14.74 -13.24 9.06
CA ASP A 296 16.04 -12.67 8.68
C ASP A 296 16.30 -12.75 7.15
N ALA A 297 15.32 -13.28 6.38
CA ALA A 297 15.47 -13.54 4.96
C ALA A 297 15.68 -12.25 4.15
N GLN A 298 16.69 -12.24 3.29
CA GLN A 298 16.97 -11.12 2.40
C GLN A 298 17.68 -11.56 1.11
N GLY A 299 17.29 -10.95 0.00
CA GLY A 299 18.11 -10.83 -1.20
C GLY A 299 18.79 -9.46 -1.26
N ARG A 300 19.65 -9.26 -2.27
CA ARG A 300 20.29 -7.97 -2.51
C ARG A 300 20.63 -7.76 -3.98
N VAL A 301 20.25 -6.62 -4.55
CA VAL A 301 20.78 -6.14 -5.82
C VAL A 301 22.19 -5.58 -5.60
N GLU A 302 23.19 -6.17 -6.25
CA GLU A 302 24.58 -5.71 -6.20
C GLU A 302 24.88 -4.68 -7.30
N ALA A 303 24.25 -4.83 -8.46
CA ALA A 303 24.45 -3.97 -9.62
C ALA A 303 23.14 -3.82 -10.40
N ALA A 304 22.89 -2.61 -10.87
CA ALA A 304 21.87 -2.27 -11.85
C ALA A 304 22.43 -1.15 -12.73
N LEU A 305 22.90 -1.49 -13.93
CA LEU A 305 23.71 -0.61 -14.77
C LEU A 305 23.19 -0.61 -16.21
N GLU A 306 22.98 0.59 -16.77
CA GLU A 306 22.72 0.78 -18.19
C GLU A 306 23.94 1.40 -18.88
N ARG A 307 24.41 0.81 -19.98
CA ARG A 307 25.54 1.32 -20.77
C ARG A 307 25.27 1.09 -22.25
N GLN A 308 25.18 2.18 -23.01
CA GLN A 308 25.06 2.14 -24.48
C GLN A 308 23.92 1.23 -24.96
N GLY A 309 22.75 1.30 -24.32
CA GLY A 309 21.58 0.48 -24.65
C GLY A 309 21.58 -0.94 -24.08
N MET A 310 22.68 -1.39 -23.46
CA MET A 310 22.72 -2.66 -22.74
C MET A 310 22.45 -2.47 -21.25
N VAL A 311 21.81 -3.46 -20.63
CA VAL A 311 21.48 -3.44 -19.20
C VAL A 311 22.14 -4.63 -18.52
N PHE A 312 22.86 -4.38 -17.43
CA PHE A 312 23.43 -5.40 -16.56
C PHE A 312 22.85 -5.31 -15.15
N ILE A 313 22.33 -6.42 -14.64
CA ILE A 313 21.80 -6.54 -13.28
C ILE A 313 22.45 -7.75 -12.61
N ARG A 314 22.86 -7.60 -11.35
CA ARG A 314 23.33 -8.71 -10.51
C ARG A 314 22.59 -8.69 -9.18
N GLY A 315 22.04 -9.83 -8.77
CA GLY A 315 21.56 -10.04 -7.42
C GLY A 315 22.31 -11.16 -6.70
N GLU A 316 22.37 -11.06 -5.38
CA GLU A 316 22.87 -12.08 -4.44
C GLU A 316 21.67 -12.59 -3.63
N GLY A 317 21.42 -13.90 -3.72
CA GLY A 317 20.24 -14.55 -3.14
C GLY A 317 20.54 -15.51 -2.00
N GLN A 318 21.81 -15.71 -1.62
CA GLN A 318 22.21 -16.71 -0.63
C GLN A 318 21.41 -16.64 0.67
N SER A 319 21.19 -15.43 1.20
CA SER A 319 20.53 -15.22 2.49
C SER A 319 19.01 -15.41 2.46
N ALA A 320 18.43 -15.77 1.31
CA ALA A 320 17.05 -16.21 1.20
C ALA A 320 16.88 -17.73 1.40
N TYR A 321 17.98 -18.49 1.49
CA TYR A 321 17.98 -19.95 1.58
C TYR A 321 18.50 -20.45 2.93
N ASN A 322 18.18 -21.69 3.27
CA ASN A 322 18.61 -22.28 4.53
C ASN A 322 20.16 -22.41 4.57
N PRO A 323 20.83 -21.88 5.61
CA PRO A 323 22.28 -22.03 5.78
C PRO A 323 22.78 -23.48 5.79
N ASP A 324 21.94 -24.46 6.14
CA ASP A 324 22.30 -25.89 6.12
C ASP A 324 22.60 -26.43 4.71
N LEU A 325 22.15 -25.73 3.65
CA LEU A 325 22.56 -26.01 2.27
C LEU A 325 24.03 -25.64 2.02
N LYS A 326 24.64 -24.82 2.89
CA LYS A 326 26.02 -24.34 2.80
C LYS A 326 26.38 -23.79 1.41
N ILE A 327 25.47 -22.98 0.89
CA ILE A 327 25.70 -22.18 -0.30
C ILE A 327 26.40 -20.91 0.17
N ARG A 328 27.60 -20.69 -0.35
CA ARG A 328 28.43 -19.53 -0.02
C ARG A 328 27.98 -18.28 -0.75
N SER A 329 27.60 -18.42 -2.02
CA SER A 329 27.07 -17.33 -2.85
C SER A 329 26.13 -17.89 -3.90
N PHE A 330 25.00 -17.19 -4.12
CA PHE A 330 24.09 -17.45 -5.22
C PHE A 330 23.84 -16.16 -5.98
N GLN A 331 24.64 -15.97 -7.03
CA GLN A 331 24.53 -14.81 -7.90
C GLN A 331 23.65 -15.12 -9.11
N ARG A 332 22.67 -14.26 -9.35
CA ARG A 332 21.93 -14.24 -10.62
C ARG A 332 22.29 -12.97 -11.39
N ASN A 333 22.72 -13.15 -12.64
CA ASN A 333 23.21 -12.09 -13.50
C ASN A 333 22.31 -11.98 -14.74
N LEU A 334 21.74 -10.81 -15.00
CA LEU A 334 20.98 -10.52 -16.20
C LEU A 334 21.78 -9.54 -17.06
N LEU A 335 21.87 -9.82 -18.35
CA LEU A 335 22.51 -8.97 -19.33
C LEU A 335 21.63 -8.86 -20.58
N LEU A 336 20.93 -7.73 -20.70
CA LEU A 336 20.16 -7.38 -21.89
C LEU A 336 21.12 -6.85 -22.95
N LEU A 337 21.38 -7.66 -23.99
CA LEU A 337 22.32 -7.34 -25.07
C LEU A 337 21.66 -6.53 -26.18
N HIS A 338 20.39 -6.83 -26.43
CA HIS A 338 19.51 -6.20 -27.40
C HIS A 338 18.09 -6.22 -26.78
N PRO A 339 17.16 -5.30 -27.14
CA PRO A 339 15.81 -5.31 -26.58
C PRO A 339 15.12 -6.69 -26.66
N GLN A 340 15.42 -7.48 -27.69
CA GLN A 340 14.89 -8.83 -27.87
C GLN A 340 15.87 -9.96 -27.51
N LEU A 341 16.98 -9.70 -26.82
CA LEU A 341 17.99 -10.70 -26.46
C LEU A 341 18.52 -10.48 -25.05
N LEU A 342 18.08 -11.34 -24.12
CA LEU A 342 18.51 -11.36 -22.73
C LEU A 342 19.35 -12.60 -22.46
N VAL A 343 20.48 -12.42 -21.78
CA VAL A 343 21.30 -13.50 -21.22
C VAL A 343 21.17 -13.49 -19.71
N LEU A 344 20.84 -14.63 -19.13
CA LEU A 344 20.84 -14.86 -17.68
C LEU A 344 21.96 -15.84 -17.33
N VAL A 345 22.71 -15.58 -16.27
CA VAL A 345 23.69 -16.51 -15.71
C VAL A 345 23.50 -16.67 -14.22
N ASP A 346 23.17 -17.88 -13.81
CA ASP A 346 23.21 -18.29 -12.42
C ASP A 346 24.61 -18.79 -12.08
N HIS A 347 25.18 -18.28 -11.00
CA HIS A 347 26.44 -18.72 -10.42
C HIS A 347 26.22 -19.15 -8.97
N ILE A 348 26.47 -20.42 -8.69
CA ILE A 348 26.33 -21.03 -7.38
C ILE A 348 27.73 -21.40 -6.90
N HIS A 349 28.12 -20.87 -5.74
CA HIS A 349 29.37 -21.22 -5.05
C HIS A 349 29.02 -22.01 -3.79
N LEU A 350 29.52 -23.24 -3.70
CA LEU A 350 29.29 -24.13 -2.57
C LEU A 350 30.45 -24.05 -1.58
N GLU A 351 30.15 -24.21 -0.29
CA GLU A 351 31.16 -24.48 0.73
C GLU A 351 31.73 -25.90 0.57
N THR A 352 32.93 -26.14 1.09
CA THR A 352 33.69 -27.39 0.94
C THR A 352 32.93 -28.64 1.38
N ASP A 353 32.09 -28.51 2.40
CA ASP A 353 31.30 -29.58 3.01
C ASP A 353 29.79 -29.40 2.76
N SER A 354 29.41 -28.68 1.71
CA SER A 354 28.01 -28.51 1.31
C SER A 354 27.36 -29.85 0.98
N PRO A 355 26.14 -30.13 1.47
CA PRO A 355 25.37 -31.30 1.08
C PRO A 355 24.70 -31.14 -0.29
N THR A 356 24.61 -29.93 -0.84
CA THR A 356 23.85 -29.63 -2.06
C THR A 356 24.48 -30.25 -3.31
N ARG A 357 23.65 -30.87 -4.16
CA ARG A 357 24.05 -31.65 -5.33
C ARG A 357 23.32 -31.26 -6.61
N ALA A 358 22.17 -30.60 -6.54
CA ALA A 358 21.47 -30.13 -7.73
C ALA A 358 20.72 -28.82 -7.48
N MET A 359 20.42 -28.12 -8.57
CA MET A 359 19.53 -26.97 -8.61
C MET A 359 18.39 -27.22 -9.60
N SER A 360 17.26 -26.57 -9.38
CA SER A 360 16.11 -26.57 -10.29
C SER A 360 15.59 -25.13 -10.44
N ALA A 361 15.73 -24.57 -11.63
CA ALA A 361 15.32 -23.21 -11.96
C ALA A 361 13.94 -23.20 -12.65
N PHE A 362 13.05 -22.33 -12.20
CA PHE A 362 11.70 -22.18 -12.74
C PHE A 362 11.56 -20.91 -13.57
N PHE A 363 10.80 -21.00 -14.66
CA PHE A 363 10.47 -19.89 -15.54
C PHE A 363 8.99 -19.97 -15.93
N HIS A 364 8.24 -18.88 -15.73
CA HIS A 364 6.79 -18.88 -15.83
C HIS A 364 6.27 -18.07 -17.00
N ASN A 365 5.13 -18.53 -17.53
CA ASN A 365 4.25 -17.73 -18.37
C ASN A 365 2.81 -18.02 -17.96
N THR A 366 2.16 -17.02 -17.38
CA THR A 366 0.83 -17.19 -16.78
C THR A 366 -0.26 -17.42 -17.82
N ASP A 367 -0.08 -16.92 -19.04
CA ASP A 367 -1.10 -16.97 -20.08
C ASP A 367 -0.89 -18.10 -21.08
N LEU A 368 0.36 -18.37 -21.47
CA LEU A 368 0.70 -19.24 -22.60
C LEU A 368 1.54 -20.45 -22.15
N PRO A 369 1.19 -21.67 -22.59
CA PRO A 369 1.98 -22.85 -22.30
C PRO A 369 3.28 -22.87 -23.10
N PHE A 370 4.35 -23.33 -22.45
CA PHE A 370 5.62 -23.60 -23.11
C PHE A 370 5.56 -24.87 -23.97
N LYS A 371 6.36 -24.87 -25.03
CA LYS A 371 6.60 -26.02 -25.91
C LYS A 371 8.09 -26.32 -25.98
N ASP A 372 8.43 -27.60 -26.13
CA ASP A 372 9.82 -28.07 -26.21
C ASP A 372 10.54 -27.47 -27.43
N ALA A 373 11.80 -27.07 -27.26
CA ALA A 373 12.70 -26.68 -28.34
C ALA A 373 14.06 -27.41 -28.18
N LYS A 374 14.73 -27.67 -29.30
CA LYS A 374 16.11 -28.18 -29.30
C LYS A 374 16.83 -27.77 -30.57
N ILE A 375 18.04 -27.24 -30.44
CA ILE A 375 18.90 -26.86 -31.56
C ILE A 375 20.32 -27.33 -31.24
N ASP A 376 20.95 -28.08 -32.14
CA ASP A 376 22.34 -28.54 -32.03
C ASP A 376 22.73 -29.15 -30.67
N GLY A 377 21.80 -29.93 -30.09
CA GLY A 377 22.01 -30.59 -28.79
C GLY A 377 21.63 -29.73 -27.58
N VAL A 378 21.41 -28.41 -27.76
CA VAL A 378 21.00 -27.47 -26.72
C VAL A 378 19.49 -27.50 -26.56
N HIS A 379 19.02 -27.87 -25.37
CA HIS A 379 17.60 -27.87 -25.04
C HIS A 379 17.09 -26.46 -24.73
N GLY A 380 15.81 -26.28 -25.01
CA GLY A 380 15.12 -25.01 -24.86
C GLY A 380 13.61 -25.19 -24.74
N ALA A 381 12.93 -24.07 -24.63
CA ALA A 381 11.48 -23.98 -24.65
C ALA A 381 11.05 -22.72 -25.41
N PHE A 382 9.80 -22.66 -25.86
CA PHE A 382 9.25 -21.46 -26.47
C PHE A 382 7.76 -21.30 -26.17
N VAL A 383 7.28 -20.06 -26.23
CA VAL A 383 5.85 -19.73 -26.32
C VAL A 383 5.57 -19.10 -27.68
N ARG A 384 4.32 -19.15 -28.14
CA ARG A 384 3.88 -18.51 -29.39
C ARG A 384 2.85 -17.44 -29.08
N HIS A 385 3.13 -16.22 -29.50
CA HIS A 385 2.19 -15.10 -29.46
C HIS A 385 1.75 -14.80 -30.90
N GLY A 386 0.55 -15.27 -31.27
CA GLY A 386 0.19 -15.37 -32.69
C GLY A 386 1.11 -16.34 -33.43
N GLU A 387 1.72 -15.87 -34.52
CA GLU A 387 2.70 -16.65 -35.29
C GLU A 387 4.14 -16.53 -34.77
N ASP A 388 4.40 -15.56 -33.90
CA ASP A 388 5.75 -15.21 -33.46
C ASP A 388 6.21 -16.09 -32.30
N PRO A 389 7.34 -16.82 -32.44
CA PRO A 389 7.91 -17.61 -31.37
C PRO A 389 8.86 -16.79 -30.49
N TYR A 390 8.66 -16.86 -29.18
CA TYR A 390 9.58 -16.34 -28.17
C TYR A 390 10.28 -17.53 -27.51
N LYS A 391 11.61 -17.58 -27.63
CA LYS A 391 12.40 -18.80 -27.39
C LYS A 391 13.37 -18.60 -26.23
N MET A 392 13.65 -19.69 -25.52
CA MET A 392 14.71 -19.75 -24.53
C MET A 392 15.52 -21.03 -24.67
N PHE A 393 16.82 -20.96 -24.42
CA PHE A 393 17.75 -22.10 -24.44
C PHE A 393 18.72 -22.01 -23.28
N TRP A 394 19.24 -23.14 -22.82
CA TRP A 394 20.14 -23.18 -21.67
C TRP A 394 21.23 -24.22 -21.78
N MET A 395 22.35 -23.95 -21.12
CA MET A 395 23.43 -24.91 -20.90
C MET A 395 24.28 -24.49 -19.70
N ASP A 396 24.98 -25.44 -19.12
CA ASP A 396 26.02 -25.16 -18.13
C ASP A 396 27.38 -24.85 -18.76
N ASP A 397 28.35 -24.46 -17.94
CA ASP A 397 29.69 -24.09 -18.39
C ASP A 397 30.59 -25.27 -18.84
N THR A 398 30.05 -26.49 -18.82
CA THR A 398 30.65 -27.69 -19.44
C THR A 398 30.00 -28.03 -20.79
N GLY A 399 28.94 -27.32 -21.17
CA GLY A 399 28.14 -27.55 -22.37
C GLY A 399 27.01 -28.56 -22.16
N LEU A 400 26.77 -29.02 -20.92
CA LEU A 400 25.64 -29.88 -20.60
C LEU A 400 24.35 -29.07 -20.69
N SER A 401 23.37 -29.62 -21.42
CA SER A 401 22.03 -29.06 -21.53
C SER A 401 21.03 -30.19 -21.39
N GLU A 402 20.42 -30.30 -20.20
CA GLU A 402 19.37 -31.30 -19.96
C GLU A 402 17.99 -30.82 -20.42
N LYS A 403 17.12 -31.77 -20.79
CA LYS A 403 15.75 -31.45 -21.17
C LYS A 403 14.98 -30.94 -19.95
N GLY A 404 14.37 -29.77 -20.06
CA GLY A 404 13.52 -29.19 -19.03
C GLY A 404 12.16 -29.89 -18.95
N VAL A 405 11.51 -29.77 -17.80
CA VAL A 405 10.14 -30.25 -17.58
C VAL A 405 9.18 -29.09 -17.80
N LEU A 406 8.27 -29.26 -18.75
CA LEU A 406 7.20 -28.29 -19.03
C LEU A 406 5.93 -28.72 -18.29
N GLY A 407 5.21 -27.76 -17.72
CA GLY A 407 4.00 -28.08 -16.99
C GLY A 407 3.08 -26.88 -16.75
N TYR A 408 1.95 -27.18 -16.11
CA TYR A 408 1.02 -26.19 -15.61
C TYR A 408 0.71 -26.50 -14.15
N TRP A 409 0.89 -25.52 -13.27
CA TRP A 409 0.57 -25.66 -11.87
C TRP A 409 -0.79 -25.05 -11.56
N ASN A 410 -1.74 -25.85 -11.09
CA ASN A 410 -3.06 -25.38 -10.71
C ASN A 410 -3.05 -24.79 -9.29
N TYR A 411 -3.70 -23.64 -9.10
CA TYR A 411 -3.88 -23.08 -7.76
C TYR A 411 -5.02 -23.76 -6.99
N PRO A 412 -4.88 -23.92 -5.66
CA PRO A 412 -5.95 -24.40 -4.81
C PRO A 412 -7.21 -23.54 -4.91
N ARG A 413 -8.36 -24.10 -4.52
CA ARG A 413 -9.60 -23.31 -4.41
C ARG A 413 -9.40 -22.16 -3.40
N GLY A 414 -9.92 -20.98 -3.73
CA GLY A 414 -9.83 -19.78 -2.89
C GLY A 414 -8.83 -18.73 -3.38
N TYR A 415 -8.04 -19.05 -4.41
CA TYR A 415 -7.26 -18.07 -5.16
C TYR A 415 -8.06 -17.55 -6.38
N PRO A 416 -7.89 -16.28 -6.78
CA PRO A 416 -8.66 -15.67 -7.87
C PRO A 416 -8.18 -16.09 -9.27
N TYR A 417 -7.01 -16.73 -9.37
CA TYR A 417 -6.41 -17.18 -10.64
C TYR A 417 -6.27 -18.70 -10.67
N ASN A 418 -6.23 -19.24 -11.89
CA ASN A 418 -6.21 -20.69 -12.10
C ASN A 418 -4.84 -21.33 -11.83
N GLY A 419 -3.74 -20.58 -11.98
CA GLY A 419 -2.40 -21.14 -11.98
C GLY A 419 -1.47 -20.47 -12.98
N SER A 420 -0.36 -21.14 -13.30
CA SER A 420 0.65 -20.65 -14.25
C SER A 420 1.36 -21.79 -14.97
N ASN A 421 1.74 -21.56 -16.24
CA ASN A 421 2.59 -22.48 -16.99
C ASN A 421 4.04 -22.26 -16.61
N TYR A 422 4.84 -23.32 -16.61
CA TYR A 422 6.25 -23.24 -16.24
C TYR A 422 7.16 -24.13 -17.07
N VAL A 423 8.43 -23.73 -17.11
CA VAL A 423 9.59 -24.55 -17.45
C VAL A 423 10.39 -24.77 -16.18
N ASN A 424 10.69 -26.02 -15.85
CA ASN A 424 11.63 -26.41 -14.80
C ASN A 424 12.92 -26.94 -15.46
N VAL A 425 14.03 -26.27 -15.22
CA VAL A 425 15.36 -26.67 -15.70
C VAL A 425 16.18 -27.17 -14.51
N THR A 426 16.44 -28.46 -14.46
CA THR A 426 17.27 -29.08 -13.41
C THR A 426 18.70 -29.25 -13.89
N MET A 427 19.68 -29.00 -13.02
CA MET A 427 21.11 -29.13 -13.30
C MET A 427 21.85 -29.71 -12.09
N PRO A 428 22.81 -30.63 -12.29
CA PRO A 428 23.71 -31.07 -11.23
C PRO A 428 24.66 -29.94 -10.83
N LEU A 429 24.92 -29.79 -9.53
CA LEU A 429 25.89 -28.85 -9.01
C LEU A 429 27.26 -29.50 -8.87
N ARG A 430 28.27 -28.82 -9.39
CA ARG A 430 29.70 -29.10 -9.25
C ARG A 430 30.32 -28.22 -8.17
N PHE A 431 31.26 -28.82 -7.44
CA PHE A 431 32.13 -28.11 -6.51
C PHE A 431 33.38 -27.57 -7.25
N PRO A 432 33.88 -26.36 -6.91
CA PRO A 432 33.32 -25.41 -5.95
C PRO A 432 32.20 -24.54 -6.54
N HIS A 433 32.15 -24.39 -7.87
CA HIS A 433 31.17 -23.52 -8.51
C HIS A 433 30.45 -24.20 -9.67
N THR A 434 29.17 -23.87 -9.80
CA THR A 434 28.34 -24.21 -10.97
C THR A 434 27.85 -22.95 -11.62
N ARG A 435 27.88 -22.92 -12.95
CA ARG A 435 27.38 -21.79 -13.74
C ARG A 435 26.49 -22.29 -14.86
N VAL A 436 25.30 -21.73 -14.94
CA VAL A 436 24.30 -22.08 -15.95
C VAL A 436 23.87 -20.81 -16.65
N ALA A 437 23.97 -20.80 -17.98
CA ALA A 437 23.53 -19.69 -18.81
C ALA A 437 22.22 -20.05 -19.51
N TYR A 438 21.33 -19.06 -19.56
CA TYR A 438 20.06 -19.10 -20.26
C TYR A 438 20.02 -17.92 -21.21
N ILE A 439 19.58 -18.13 -22.44
CA ILE A 439 19.30 -17.06 -23.40
C ILE A 439 17.80 -17.01 -23.65
N PHE A 440 17.25 -15.80 -23.72
CA PHE A 440 15.85 -15.52 -24.02
C PHE A 440 15.79 -14.55 -25.17
N PHE A 441 15.02 -14.87 -26.21
CA PHE A 441 14.92 -13.98 -27.36
C PHE A 441 13.57 -13.99 -28.07
N GLY A 442 13.25 -12.81 -28.60
CA GLY A 442 12.04 -12.56 -29.38
C GLY A 442 12.20 -12.92 -30.86
N PRO A 443 11.13 -12.78 -31.65
CA PRO A 443 11.10 -13.17 -33.06
C PRO A 443 12.05 -12.37 -33.96
N GLY A 444 12.44 -11.15 -33.55
CA GLY A 444 13.35 -10.30 -34.31
C GLY A 444 14.83 -10.63 -34.16
N VAL A 445 15.18 -11.70 -33.43
CA VAL A 445 16.58 -12.13 -33.24
C VAL A 445 16.72 -13.59 -33.63
N ASP A 446 17.65 -13.87 -34.54
CA ASP A 446 18.02 -15.23 -34.93
C ASP A 446 19.37 -15.61 -34.34
N VAL A 447 19.37 -16.47 -33.31
CA VAL A 447 20.58 -16.94 -32.64
C VAL A 447 21.16 -18.13 -33.41
N GLN A 448 22.37 -17.96 -33.95
CA GLN A 448 23.07 -18.95 -34.76
C GLN A 448 24.06 -19.79 -33.96
N SER A 449 24.66 -19.22 -32.91
CA SER A 449 25.55 -19.97 -32.03
C SER A 449 25.45 -19.47 -30.59
N PHE A 450 25.54 -20.40 -29.65
CA PHE A 450 25.54 -20.13 -28.21
C PHE A 450 26.48 -21.13 -27.55
N SER A 451 27.53 -20.64 -26.89
CA SER A 451 28.45 -21.48 -26.14
C SER A 451 28.97 -20.79 -24.89
N LEU A 452 29.31 -21.61 -23.90
CA LEU A 452 29.77 -21.18 -22.59
C LEU A 452 31.11 -21.82 -22.26
N ARG A 453 32.05 -21.05 -21.71
CA ARG A 453 33.32 -21.55 -21.19
C ARG A 453 33.69 -20.83 -19.89
N GLY A 454 33.74 -21.58 -18.80
CA GLY A 454 34.14 -21.08 -17.49
C GLY A 454 35.60 -21.34 -17.15
N ASP A 455 36.20 -20.47 -16.34
CA ASP A 455 37.43 -20.74 -15.58
C ASP A 455 37.16 -20.55 -14.07
N ALA A 456 38.18 -20.48 -13.21
CA ALA A 456 37.96 -20.35 -11.76
C ALA A 456 37.27 -19.03 -11.34
N ASN A 457 37.41 -17.95 -12.12
CA ASN A 457 37.03 -16.59 -11.69
C ASN A 457 36.01 -15.92 -12.61
N ARG A 458 35.83 -16.41 -13.83
CA ARG A 458 34.92 -15.83 -14.81
C ARG A 458 34.25 -16.91 -15.67
N VAL A 459 33.18 -16.50 -16.32
CA VAL A 459 32.56 -17.25 -17.41
C VAL A 459 32.52 -16.40 -18.66
N ASN A 460 32.89 -17.02 -19.77
CA ASN A 460 32.91 -16.42 -21.09
C ASN A 460 31.74 -17.01 -21.89
N ILE A 461 30.86 -16.15 -22.40
CA ILE A 461 29.74 -16.54 -23.25
C ILE A 461 30.04 -16.03 -24.65
N TYR A 462 29.98 -16.91 -25.64
CA TYR A 462 30.04 -16.56 -27.05
C TYR A 462 28.67 -16.79 -27.65
N LEU A 463 28.11 -15.73 -28.23
CA LEU A 463 26.77 -15.72 -28.78
C LEU A 463 26.83 -15.01 -30.13
N ALA A 464 26.44 -15.68 -31.20
CA ALA A 464 26.32 -15.07 -32.52
C ALA A 464 24.86 -15.06 -32.95
N THR A 465 24.41 -13.92 -33.44
CA THR A 465 23.15 -13.78 -34.17
C THR A 465 23.45 -13.63 -35.66
N ASN A 466 22.40 -13.58 -36.48
CA ASN A 466 22.50 -13.21 -37.89
C ASN A 466 23.10 -11.81 -38.13
N GLU A 467 23.08 -10.92 -37.14
CA GLU A 467 23.53 -9.51 -37.28
C GLU A 467 24.79 -9.19 -36.49
N HIS A 468 24.94 -9.77 -35.29
CA HIS A 468 25.94 -9.35 -34.31
C HIS A 468 26.64 -10.53 -33.66
N THR A 469 27.92 -10.33 -33.32
CA THR A 469 28.70 -11.26 -32.51
C THR A 469 28.97 -10.68 -31.13
N TYR A 470 28.57 -11.40 -30.09
CA TYR A 470 28.75 -11.01 -28.69
C TYR A 470 29.74 -11.94 -28.00
N THR A 471 30.77 -11.37 -27.39
CA THR A 471 31.62 -12.05 -26.42
C THR A 471 31.47 -11.39 -25.05
N ILE A 472 30.93 -12.13 -24.10
CA ILE A 472 30.60 -11.64 -22.76
C ILE A 472 31.58 -12.25 -21.78
N TYR A 473 32.28 -11.42 -21.02
CA TYR A 473 33.14 -11.82 -19.91
C TYR A 473 32.46 -11.43 -18.61
N LEU A 474 31.94 -12.41 -17.88
CA LEU A 474 31.27 -12.21 -16.61
C LEU A 474 32.17 -12.67 -15.46
N LEU A 475 32.53 -11.75 -14.56
CA LEU A 475 33.37 -12.07 -13.41
C LEU A 475 32.49 -12.55 -12.25
N THR A 476 32.69 -13.79 -11.82
CA THR A 476 31.86 -14.44 -10.79
C THR A 476 32.56 -14.59 -9.45
N GLY A 477 33.90 -14.50 -9.42
CA GLY A 477 34.67 -14.60 -8.17
C GLY A 477 34.36 -13.48 -7.17
N GLU A 478 34.41 -13.81 -5.87
CA GLU A 478 34.22 -12.85 -4.76
C GLU A 478 35.38 -11.85 -4.67
N VAL A 479 36.63 -12.34 -4.82
CA VAL A 479 37.83 -11.51 -4.87
C VAL A 479 38.29 -11.41 -6.32
N THR A 480 37.87 -10.35 -7.01
CA THR A 480 38.34 -10.08 -8.37
C THR A 480 39.48 -9.07 -8.32
N THR A 481 40.62 -9.41 -8.92
CA THR A 481 41.72 -8.45 -9.15
C THR A 481 41.32 -7.30 -10.07
N LYS A 482 40.24 -7.47 -10.85
CA LYS A 482 39.70 -6.47 -11.76
C LYS A 482 38.46 -5.77 -11.16
N PRO A 483 38.32 -4.45 -11.33
CA PRO A 483 37.20 -3.68 -10.77
C PRO A 483 35.92 -3.77 -11.63
N LEU A 484 35.63 -4.94 -12.22
CA LEU A 484 34.56 -5.14 -13.20
C LEU A 484 33.56 -6.21 -12.74
N PHE A 485 32.28 -5.99 -13.02
CA PHE A 485 31.26 -7.04 -12.98
C PHE A 485 31.26 -7.83 -14.30
N ALA A 486 31.15 -7.13 -15.42
CA ALA A 486 31.07 -7.73 -16.75
C ALA A 486 31.71 -6.84 -17.82
N MET A 487 32.10 -7.46 -18.93
CA MET A 487 32.54 -6.79 -20.15
C MET A 487 31.91 -7.48 -21.35
N VAL A 488 31.36 -6.69 -22.28
CA VAL A 488 30.77 -7.19 -23.53
C VAL A 488 31.57 -6.64 -24.69
N LEU A 489 32.00 -7.52 -25.58
CA LEU A 489 32.51 -7.16 -26.90
C LEU A 489 31.40 -7.45 -27.91
N VAL A 490 30.90 -6.41 -28.58
CA VAL A 490 29.92 -6.51 -29.68
C VAL A 490 30.59 -6.02 -30.95
N ASP A 491 30.84 -6.89 -31.92
CA ASP A 491 31.51 -6.57 -33.19
C ASP A 491 32.76 -5.68 -33.00
N GLN A 492 33.62 -6.08 -32.04
CA GLN A 492 34.84 -5.38 -31.60
C GLN A 492 34.64 -4.11 -30.74
N LYS A 493 33.41 -3.62 -30.55
CA LYS A 493 33.10 -2.54 -29.63
C LYS A 493 33.04 -3.05 -28.18
N LYS A 494 33.79 -2.41 -27.30
CA LYS A 494 33.89 -2.79 -25.88
C LYS A 494 32.93 -1.98 -25.00
N ILE A 495 32.09 -2.67 -24.25
CA ILE A 495 31.19 -2.12 -23.22
C ILE A 495 31.57 -2.76 -21.88
N VAL A 496 31.63 -1.95 -20.82
CA VAL A 496 32.14 -2.38 -19.52
C VAL A 496 31.16 -1.98 -18.41
N PHE A 497 30.95 -2.91 -17.49
CA PHE A 497 30.13 -2.73 -16.29
C PHE A 497 31.04 -2.79 -15.07
N GLU A 498 31.35 -1.64 -14.49
CA GLU A 498 32.33 -1.48 -13.41
C GLU A 498 31.71 -1.66 -12.02
N LYS A 499 32.49 -2.23 -11.08
CA LYS A 499 32.07 -2.40 -9.68
C LYS A 499 31.85 -1.08 -8.94
N ALA A 500 32.61 -0.05 -9.30
CA ALA A 500 32.50 1.29 -8.69
C ALA A 500 31.14 1.96 -8.93
N ALA A 501 30.45 1.59 -10.02
CA ALA A 501 29.12 2.07 -10.34
C ALA A 501 27.99 1.21 -9.72
N GLY A 502 28.33 0.15 -8.98
CA GLY A 502 27.37 -0.74 -8.33
C GLY A 502 26.51 -0.04 -7.28
N VAL A 503 25.51 -0.78 -6.78
CA VAL A 503 24.56 -0.26 -5.80
C VAL A 503 25.28 0.03 -4.48
N LYS A 504 25.04 1.22 -3.92
CA LYS A 504 25.53 1.61 -2.59
C LYS A 504 24.44 1.39 -1.57
N ASN A 505 24.77 0.73 -0.47
CA ASN A 505 23.85 0.57 0.65
C ASN A 505 23.84 1.85 1.49
N SER A 506 22.66 2.43 1.69
CA SER A 506 22.41 3.46 2.69
C SER A 506 21.29 3.01 3.61
N THR A 507 21.40 3.36 4.89
CA THR A 507 20.34 3.14 5.87
C THR A 507 19.83 4.51 6.31
N PRO A 508 18.52 4.80 6.13
CA PRO A 508 17.92 6.01 6.66
C PRO A 508 18.05 6.07 8.19
N GLU A 509 18.36 7.25 8.71
CA GLU A 509 18.35 7.52 10.15
C GLU A 509 16.93 7.42 10.71
N GLU A 510 16.80 7.28 12.03
CA GLU A 510 15.48 7.32 12.69
C GLU A 510 14.96 8.76 12.69
N VAL A 511 13.66 8.95 12.44
CA VAL A 511 13.06 10.28 12.50
C VAL A 511 13.20 10.85 13.92
N GLU A 512 13.83 12.03 14.02
CA GLU A 512 14.02 12.71 15.29
C GLU A 512 12.68 13.09 15.94
N GLU A 513 12.60 12.93 17.26
CA GLU A 513 11.41 13.27 18.05
C GLU A 513 10.10 12.67 17.49
N TYR A 514 10.14 11.49 16.88
CA TYR A 514 9.00 10.83 16.22
C TYR A 514 7.72 10.77 17.05
N VAL A 515 7.81 10.64 18.38
CA VAL A 515 6.67 10.70 19.30
C VAL A 515 6.03 12.09 19.34
N ASN A 516 6.84 13.15 19.40
CA ASN A 516 6.35 14.52 19.44
C ASN A 516 5.64 14.90 18.13
N VAL A 517 6.16 14.44 16.98
CA VAL A 517 5.52 14.65 15.66
C VAL A 517 4.06 14.17 15.67
N VAL A 518 3.82 12.97 16.21
CA VAL A 518 2.46 12.39 16.30
C VAL A 518 1.61 13.16 17.31
N GLU A 519 2.16 13.45 18.49
CA GLU A 519 1.43 14.18 19.54
C GLU A 519 1.00 15.58 19.09
N ASP A 520 1.86 16.29 18.36
CA ASP A 520 1.57 17.61 17.80
C ASP A 520 0.40 17.53 16.80
N ASN A 521 0.41 16.57 15.88
CA ASN A 521 -0.69 16.37 14.93
C ASN A 521 -2.01 15.98 15.63
N LEU A 522 -1.96 15.21 16.72
CA LEU A 522 -3.16 14.87 17.49
C LEU A 522 -3.84 16.10 18.12
N GLN A 523 -3.07 17.16 18.46
CA GLN A 523 -3.64 18.38 19.04
C GLN A 523 -4.54 19.15 18.08
N HIS A 524 -4.45 18.91 16.78
CA HIS A 524 -5.24 19.61 15.77
C HIS A 524 -6.73 19.21 15.78
N ALA A 525 -7.06 18.00 16.26
CA ALA A 525 -8.44 17.53 16.26
C ALA A 525 -9.30 18.25 17.31
N LYS A 526 -8.75 18.46 18.52
CA LYS A 526 -9.50 18.96 19.68
C LYS A 526 -10.19 20.32 19.44
N PRO A 527 -9.54 21.34 18.87
CA PRO A 527 -10.19 22.62 18.58
C PRO A 527 -11.38 22.52 17.63
N VAL A 528 -11.32 21.62 16.64
CA VAL A 528 -12.40 21.42 15.66
C VAL A 528 -13.65 20.84 16.34
N PHE A 529 -13.46 19.84 17.20
CA PHE A 529 -14.56 19.26 17.98
C PHE A 529 -15.14 20.25 19.00
N GLN A 530 -14.30 21.05 19.65
CA GLN A 530 -14.75 22.13 20.53
C GLN A 530 -15.56 23.18 19.75
N GLN A 531 -15.15 23.55 18.54
CA GLN A 531 -15.90 24.48 17.70
C GLN A 531 -17.27 23.92 17.30
N LEU A 532 -17.34 22.63 16.92
CA LEU A 532 -18.60 21.97 16.60
C LEU A 532 -19.54 21.93 17.81
N GLU A 533 -19.03 21.60 18.99
CA GLU A 533 -19.82 21.65 20.23
C GLU A 533 -20.37 23.06 20.48
N ARG A 534 -19.54 24.11 20.34
CA ARG A 534 -19.98 25.51 20.48
C ARG A 534 -21.06 25.88 19.47
N HIS A 535 -20.93 25.46 18.21
CA HIS A 535 -21.93 25.74 17.18
C HIS A 535 -23.25 25.02 17.45
N ILE A 536 -23.22 23.76 17.91
CA ILE A 536 -24.43 23.00 18.26
C ILE A 536 -25.11 23.64 19.47
N LEU A 537 -24.37 23.92 20.54
CA LEU A 537 -24.90 24.62 21.72
C LEU A 537 -25.47 26.00 21.35
N GLY A 538 -24.76 26.75 20.51
CA GLY A 538 -25.21 28.05 20.01
C GLY A 538 -26.51 27.98 19.20
N ARG A 539 -26.73 26.92 18.42
CA ARG A 539 -28.01 26.70 17.69
C ARG A 539 -29.13 26.31 18.65
N VAL A 540 -28.88 25.38 19.57
CA VAL A 540 -29.87 24.95 20.56
C VAL A 540 -30.33 26.13 21.42
N LEU A 541 -29.39 26.94 21.94
CA LEU A 541 -29.68 28.11 22.77
C LEU A 541 -30.42 29.24 22.02
N ASN A 542 -30.23 29.34 20.70
CA ASN A 542 -30.91 30.34 19.86
C ASN A 542 -32.24 29.87 19.26
N THR A 543 -32.69 28.65 19.56
CA THR A 543 -33.98 28.15 19.08
C THR A 543 -35.12 28.89 19.78
N ALA A 544 -36.09 29.41 19.02
CA ALA A 544 -37.19 30.23 19.55
C ALA A 544 -38.04 29.52 20.63
N SER A 545 -38.05 28.18 20.63
CA SER A 545 -38.70 27.35 21.67
C SER A 545 -37.97 27.42 23.01
N PHE A 546 -36.64 27.45 23.02
CA PHE A 546 -35.84 27.50 24.24
C PHE A 546 -35.93 28.87 24.90
N ARG A 547 -35.88 29.96 24.11
CA ARG A 547 -36.13 31.34 24.61
C ARG A 547 -37.51 31.46 25.26
N LYS A 548 -38.58 31.02 24.59
CA LYS A 548 -39.95 31.05 25.13
C LYS A 548 -40.12 30.21 26.39
N THR A 549 -39.38 29.12 26.51
CA THR A 549 -39.48 28.21 27.67
C THR A 549 -38.66 28.72 28.85
N ALA A 550 -37.47 29.27 28.63
CA ALA A 550 -36.67 29.94 29.64
C ALA A 550 -37.36 31.19 30.20
N GLU A 551 -37.99 32.01 29.34
CA GLU A 551 -38.80 33.16 29.75
C GLU A 551 -40.00 32.75 30.60
N ARG A 552 -40.65 31.61 30.28
CA ARG A 552 -41.77 31.07 31.07
C ARG A 552 -41.33 30.48 32.40
N LEU A 553 -40.20 29.77 32.47
CA LEU A 553 -39.68 29.20 33.71
C LEU A 553 -39.22 30.26 34.71
N LEU A 554 -38.68 31.38 34.20
CA LEU A 554 -38.32 32.54 35.03
C LEU A 554 -39.54 33.26 35.65
N GLN A 555 -40.75 33.08 35.10
CA GLN A 555 -41.99 33.61 35.69
C GLN A 555 -42.49 32.82 36.91
N PHE A 556 -41.96 31.62 37.17
CA PHE A 556 -42.40 30.75 38.27
C PHE A 556 -41.46 30.72 39.49
N SER A 557 -40.36 31.48 39.48
CA SER A 557 -39.46 31.62 40.65
C SER A 557 -39.83 32.86 41.48
N ASP A 558 -40.05 32.66 42.78
CA ASP A 558 -40.57 33.65 43.74
C ASP A 558 -39.98 35.06 43.59
N LYS A 559 -40.88 36.00 43.24
CA LYS A 559 -40.64 37.42 42.91
C LYS A 559 -39.77 38.23 43.88
N LYS A 560 -39.47 37.75 45.09
CA LYS A 560 -38.81 38.56 46.15
C LYS A 560 -37.33 38.31 46.35
N LYS A 561 -36.79 37.14 45.97
CA LYS A 561 -35.33 36.87 46.00
C LYS A 561 -34.65 37.18 44.67
N THR A 562 -35.43 37.25 43.59
CA THR A 562 -34.95 37.53 42.23
C THR A 562 -34.65 39.01 42.04
N GLU A 563 -35.37 39.94 42.69
CA GLU A 563 -35.09 41.38 42.58
C GLU A 563 -33.75 41.78 43.21
N GLU A 564 -33.36 41.22 44.38
CA GLU A 564 -32.04 41.47 44.99
C GLU A 564 -30.88 40.84 44.19
N ALA A 565 -31.10 39.69 43.55
CA ALA A 565 -30.11 39.03 42.70
C ALA A 565 -29.95 39.77 41.34
N ILE A 566 -31.04 40.33 40.83
CA ILE A 566 -31.07 41.17 39.62
C ILE A 566 -30.40 42.53 39.91
N GLU A 567 -30.66 43.19 41.04
CA GLU A 567 -29.94 44.43 41.39
C GLU A 567 -28.43 44.21 41.56
N LYS A 568 -27.98 43.10 42.16
CA LYS A 568 -26.54 42.77 42.25
C LYS A 568 -25.91 42.42 40.91
N MET A 569 -26.63 41.75 40.00
CA MET A 569 -26.12 41.44 38.65
C MET A 569 -26.09 42.67 37.72
N PHE A 570 -26.97 43.66 37.92
CA PHE A 570 -27.01 44.88 37.10
C PHE A 570 -26.28 46.09 37.71
N ALA A 571 -26.01 46.12 39.02
CA ALA A 571 -25.27 47.21 39.67
C ALA A 571 -23.79 47.31 39.26
N LEU A 572 -23.19 46.24 38.73
CA LEU A 572 -21.82 46.26 38.21
C LEU A 572 -21.67 46.97 36.85
N ASN A 573 -22.77 47.43 36.23
CA ASN A 573 -22.75 48.06 34.91
C ASN A 573 -23.02 49.57 34.89
N LYS A 574 -23.05 50.25 36.05
CA LYS A 574 -23.26 51.70 36.10
C LYS A 574 -21.98 52.53 36.28
N LYS A 575 -20.90 52.15 35.60
CA LYS A 575 -19.79 53.06 35.25
C LYS A 575 -19.20 52.69 33.89
N GLN A 576 -19.93 52.97 32.80
CA GLN A 576 -19.43 53.75 31.67
C GLN A 576 -20.50 53.97 30.58
N GLY A 577 -20.70 55.26 30.28
CA GLY A 577 -21.18 55.90 29.05
C GLY A 577 -22.09 55.19 28.04
N LYS A 578 -23.24 55.83 27.79
CA LYS A 578 -24.16 55.69 26.64
C LYS A 578 -23.44 55.50 25.29
N GLY A 579 -23.83 54.48 24.53
CA GLY A 579 -23.51 54.34 23.10
C GLY A 579 -24.20 53.13 22.45
N LYS A 580 -24.81 53.35 21.27
CA LYS A 580 -25.63 52.40 20.47
C LYS A 580 -24.97 51.02 20.27
N GLY A 581 -25.67 49.93 20.60
CA GLY A 581 -25.18 48.57 20.29
C GLY A 581 -25.93 47.38 20.91
N ALA A 582 -27.26 47.29 20.76
CA ALA A 582 -28.04 46.20 21.37
C ALA A 582 -27.83 44.81 20.73
N ASN A 583 -27.42 44.72 19.45
CA ASN A 583 -27.22 43.43 18.76
C ASN A 583 -25.82 42.82 18.93
N LYS A 584 -24.84 43.56 19.46
CA LYS A 584 -23.45 43.08 19.65
C LYS A 584 -23.21 42.49 21.05
N ALA A 585 -24.04 42.85 22.03
CA ALA A 585 -23.91 42.41 23.43
C ALA A 585 -24.50 41.01 23.70
N LEU A 586 -25.46 40.55 22.88
CA LEU A 586 -26.14 39.25 23.04
C LEU A 586 -25.37 38.06 22.44
N GLY A 587 -24.60 38.27 21.36
CA GLY A 587 -23.64 37.27 20.86
C GLY A 587 -22.56 36.95 21.91
N ASN A 588 -22.09 37.98 22.60
CA ASN A 588 -21.11 37.87 23.69
C ASN A 588 -21.61 37.11 24.94
N LEU A 589 -22.92 36.94 25.13
CA LEU A 589 -23.48 36.18 26.27
C LEU A 589 -23.45 34.68 25.99
N GLY A 590 -23.70 34.26 24.74
CA GLY A 590 -23.55 32.88 24.28
C GLY A 590 -22.09 32.43 24.30
N ASP A 591 -21.17 33.32 23.86
CA ASP A 591 -19.73 33.05 23.90
C ASP A 591 -19.21 32.99 25.35
N LYS A 592 -19.66 33.88 26.26
CA LYS A 592 -19.28 33.83 27.68
C LYS A 592 -19.85 32.64 28.45
N LEU A 593 -21.07 32.18 28.14
CA LEU A 593 -21.64 30.97 28.75
C LEU A 593 -20.95 29.71 28.21
N SER A 594 -20.58 29.70 26.93
CA SER A 594 -19.77 28.64 26.31
C SER A 594 -18.36 28.53 26.91
N GLU A 595 -17.70 29.65 27.24
CA GLU A 595 -16.38 29.65 27.88
C GLU A 595 -16.41 29.13 29.33
N SER A 596 -17.59 29.14 29.97
CA SER A 596 -17.77 28.67 31.36
C SER A 596 -18.09 27.16 31.47
N LEU A 597 -18.27 26.46 30.35
CA LEU A 597 -18.56 25.02 30.34
C LEU A 597 -17.28 24.19 30.47
N PRO A 598 -17.29 23.09 31.25
CA PRO A 598 -16.12 22.23 31.42
C PRO A 598 -15.63 21.64 30.07
N ASP A 599 -14.31 21.56 29.86
CA ASP A 599 -13.69 20.93 28.68
C ASP A 599 -13.95 19.42 28.67
N ILE A 600 -15.07 19.01 28.08
CA ILE A 600 -15.51 17.61 28.05
C ILE A 600 -14.51 16.73 27.32
N PHE A 601 -13.90 17.23 26.23
CA PHE A 601 -12.87 16.49 25.52
C PHE A 601 -11.62 16.30 26.38
N GLY A 602 -11.20 17.32 27.13
CA GLY A 602 -10.13 17.18 28.14
C GLY A 602 -10.46 16.18 29.24
N GLN A 603 -11.71 16.13 29.71
CA GLN A 603 -12.14 15.13 30.70
C GLN A 603 -12.16 13.72 30.11
N ILE A 604 -12.58 13.57 28.84
CA ILE A 604 -12.51 12.31 28.09
C ILE A 604 -11.07 11.85 27.97
N GLU A 605 -10.12 12.73 27.62
CA GLU A 605 -8.71 12.39 27.52
C GLU A 605 -8.12 11.91 28.86
N VAL A 606 -8.49 12.56 29.98
CA VAL A 606 -8.06 12.15 31.32
C VAL A 606 -8.67 10.80 31.71
N ARG A 607 -9.95 10.58 31.40
CA ARG A 607 -10.65 9.33 31.66
C ARG A 607 -10.09 8.18 30.84
N GLU A 608 -9.86 8.40 29.54
CA GLU A 608 -9.22 7.46 28.62
C GLU A 608 -7.81 7.09 29.11
N LYS A 609 -6.98 8.07 29.50
CA LYS A 609 -5.65 7.81 30.08
C LYS A 609 -5.73 6.94 31.33
N LYS A 610 -6.72 7.19 32.20
CA LYS A 610 -6.95 6.42 33.43
C LYS A 610 -7.50 5.02 33.17
N GLU A 611 -8.31 4.84 32.14
CA GLU A 611 -8.85 3.54 31.72
C GLU A 611 -7.77 2.70 31.02
N ARG A 612 -6.98 3.29 30.11
CA ARG A 612 -5.81 2.66 29.48
C ARG A 612 -4.77 2.21 30.51
N SER A 613 -4.45 3.04 31.51
CA SER A 613 -3.50 2.63 32.56
C SER A 613 -4.01 1.47 33.43
N LYS A 614 -5.33 1.25 33.48
CA LYS A 614 -5.96 0.13 34.23
C LYS A 614 -6.04 -1.13 33.37
N SER A 615 -6.35 -1.02 32.08
CA SER A 615 -6.38 -2.17 31.16
C SER A 615 -4.99 -2.75 30.90
N THR A 616 -3.97 -1.90 30.72
CA THR A 616 -2.57 -2.34 30.58
C THR A 616 -2.08 -3.09 31.82
N LYS A 617 -2.52 -2.71 33.02
CA LYS A 617 -2.16 -3.43 34.27
C LYS A 617 -2.82 -4.81 34.36
N ARG A 618 -4.09 -4.96 33.94
CA ARG A 618 -4.80 -6.25 33.99
C ARG A 618 -4.31 -7.26 32.96
N ILE A 619 -3.94 -6.80 31.76
CA ILE A 619 -3.47 -7.70 30.67
C ILE A 619 -2.05 -8.23 30.93
N ILE A 620 -1.22 -7.49 31.69
CA ILE A 620 0.09 -7.98 32.13
C ILE A 620 -0.03 -9.12 33.17
N GLU A 621 -1.17 -9.22 33.86
CA GLU A 621 -1.40 -10.23 34.91
C GLU A 621 -2.19 -11.47 34.42
N GLU A 622 -2.91 -11.39 33.29
CA GLU A 622 -3.76 -12.49 32.77
C GLU A 622 -3.64 -12.65 31.24
N SER A 623 -2.77 -13.55 30.74
CA SER A 623 -3.03 -14.44 29.58
C SER A 623 -1.74 -15.03 28.95
N PRO A 624 -1.68 -16.36 28.74
CA PRO A 624 -0.62 -17.05 27.97
C PRO A 624 -0.60 -16.67 26.47
N GLU A 625 0.53 -16.99 25.86
CA GLU A 625 0.91 -16.77 24.46
C GLU A 625 0.07 -17.63 23.50
N GLU A 626 -0.93 -17.09 22.78
CA GLU A 626 -1.38 -17.76 21.52
C GLU A 626 -2.23 -16.96 20.51
N ASP A 627 -2.56 -15.68 20.72
CA ASP A 627 -3.31 -14.94 19.67
C ASP A 627 -2.80 -13.50 19.47
N GLY A 628 -1.85 -13.35 18.53
CA GLY A 628 -1.04 -12.15 18.33
C GLY A 628 -1.66 -11.08 17.45
N ASP A 629 -2.58 -11.43 16.54
CA ASP A 629 -3.07 -10.49 15.53
C ASP A 629 -4.13 -9.52 16.11
N SER A 630 -4.91 -9.94 17.11
CA SER A 630 -5.87 -9.07 17.80
C SER A 630 -5.22 -8.09 18.80
N ARG A 631 -3.99 -8.38 19.29
CA ARG A 631 -3.25 -7.52 20.23
C ARG A 631 -2.51 -6.36 19.54
N ALA A 632 -2.17 -6.50 18.25
CA ALA A 632 -1.44 -5.48 17.50
C ALA A 632 -2.18 -4.13 17.42
N PHE A 633 -3.52 -4.13 17.42
CA PHE A 633 -4.33 -2.91 17.37
C PHE A 633 -4.38 -2.16 18.72
N MET A 634 -4.11 -2.84 19.84
CA MET A 634 -4.22 -2.30 21.20
C MET A 634 -2.92 -1.66 21.72
N ASP A 635 -1.76 -2.13 21.26
CA ASP A 635 -0.43 -1.61 21.67
C ASP A 635 -0.04 -0.29 20.96
N TYR A 636 -0.92 0.24 20.10
CA TYR A 636 -0.83 1.61 19.57
C TYR A 636 -1.17 2.68 20.62
N GLY A 637 -1.57 2.29 21.84
CA GLY A 637 -1.78 3.18 22.98
C GLY A 637 -0.47 3.61 23.67
N ASP A 638 -0.33 4.92 23.85
CA ASP A 638 0.78 5.65 24.47
C ASP A 638 1.33 4.97 25.75
N SER A 639 2.52 4.37 25.65
CA SER A 639 3.24 3.74 26.78
C SER A 639 4.25 4.72 27.40
N LYS A 640 3.78 5.79 28.04
CA LYS A 640 4.69 6.68 28.79
C LYS A 640 5.08 6.05 30.14
N LYS A 641 6.35 5.64 30.27
CA LYS A 641 7.09 5.74 31.54
C LYS A 641 7.72 7.14 31.61
N GLY A 642 7.38 7.86 32.67
CA GLY A 642 7.55 9.31 32.77
C GLY A 642 8.95 9.86 32.51
N ARG A 643 9.02 10.84 31.60
CA ARG A 643 9.99 11.93 31.63
C ARG A 643 9.25 13.23 31.29
N LYS A 644 9.42 14.24 32.15
CA LYS A 644 8.81 15.57 32.00
C LYS A 644 9.40 16.27 30.76
N GLY A 645 8.66 16.31 29.66
CA GLY A 645 8.95 17.20 28.54
C GLY A 645 8.50 18.62 28.86
N GLY A 646 9.43 19.57 28.80
CA GLY A 646 9.17 20.98 29.07
C GLY A 646 8.28 21.63 28.01
N PHE A 647 7.29 22.39 28.47
CA PHE A 647 6.49 23.27 27.63
C PHE A 647 7.38 24.37 27.02
N VAL A 648 7.59 24.36 25.70
CA VAL A 648 8.16 25.52 24.99
C VAL A 648 7.01 26.35 24.43
N LYS A 649 6.66 27.42 25.15
CA LYS A 649 5.73 28.45 24.68
C LYS A 649 6.40 29.27 23.57
N GLY A 650 5.77 29.34 22.41
CA GLY A 650 6.01 30.44 21.45
C GLY A 650 6.60 30.03 20.11
N ARG A 651 5.77 29.49 19.21
CA ARG A 651 5.94 29.72 17.77
C ARG A 651 4.57 30.11 17.21
N GLN A 652 4.44 31.39 16.84
CA GLN A 652 3.30 31.86 16.06
C GLN A 652 3.42 31.31 14.65
N PHE A 653 2.37 30.64 14.18
CA PHE A 653 2.25 30.17 12.81
C PHE A 653 2.14 31.39 11.88
N LYS A 654 3.02 31.47 10.87
CA LYS A 654 2.87 32.44 9.78
C LYS A 654 1.66 32.03 8.94
N GLU A 655 0.64 32.89 8.95
CA GLU A 655 -0.43 32.89 7.96
C GLU A 655 0.19 33.02 6.56
N VAL A 656 -0.03 32.00 5.71
CA VAL A 656 0.21 32.12 4.27
C VAL A 656 -1.09 32.61 3.65
N HIS A 657 -1.10 33.87 3.21
CA HIS A 657 -2.21 34.46 2.47
C HIS A 657 -2.46 33.69 1.16
N MET A 658 -3.67 33.14 0.99
CA MET A 658 -4.17 32.73 -0.32
C MET A 658 -4.64 33.97 -1.12
N LEU A 659 -4.13 34.11 -2.34
CA LEU A 659 -4.71 34.98 -3.36
C LEU A 659 -6.07 34.40 -3.79
N ALA A 660 -7.10 35.24 -3.72
CA ALA A 660 -8.47 34.90 -4.11
C ALA A 660 -8.54 34.50 -5.59
N THR A 661 -9.10 33.32 -5.87
CA THR A 661 -9.53 32.92 -7.21
C THR A 661 -11.04 33.13 -7.31
N ALA A 662 -11.45 33.79 -8.39
CA ALA A 662 -12.83 34.15 -8.69
C ALA A 662 -13.70 32.91 -8.95
N ASN A 663 -14.94 33.00 -8.46
CA ASN A 663 -16.17 32.23 -8.71
C ASN A 663 -16.10 30.98 -9.60
N SER A 664 -16.57 29.85 -9.05
CA SER A 664 -17.15 28.77 -9.85
C SER A 664 -18.55 28.43 -9.33
N ASP A 665 -19.55 28.84 -10.11
CA ASP A 665 -20.90 28.31 -10.05
C ASP A 665 -20.86 26.84 -10.49
N SER A 666 -21.03 25.90 -9.55
CA SER A 666 -21.33 24.50 -9.89
C SER A 666 -22.03 23.77 -8.73
N LEU A 667 -23.07 24.39 -8.16
CA LEU A 667 -23.91 23.78 -7.10
C LEU A 667 -25.16 23.08 -7.66
N SER A 668 -25.11 22.57 -8.90
CA SER A 668 -26.30 22.01 -9.59
C SER A 668 -26.34 20.48 -9.66
N ASN A 669 -25.20 19.77 -9.62
CA ASN A 669 -25.19 18.32 -9.94
C ASN A 669 -25.18 17.38 -8.72
N SER A 670 -24.91 17.86 -7.51
CA SER A 670 -24.87 17.04 -6.29
C SER A 670 -26.26 16.70 -5.72
N SER A 671 -27.26 17.55 -5.93
CA SER A 671 -28.63 17.34 -5.43
C SER A 671 -29.39 16.23 -6.18
N SER A 672 -28.97 15.90 -7.41
CA SER A 672 -29.59 14.84 -8.23
C SER A 672 -29.24 13.43 -7.72
N TYR A 673 -27.99 13.19 -7.33
CA TYR A 673 -27.51 11.87 -6.91
C TYR A 673 -28.09 11.41 -5.57
N ILE A 674 -28.28 12.34 -4.63
CA ILE A 674 -28.86 12.04 -3.31
C ILE A 674 -30.33 11.61 -3.45
N ARG A 675 -31.08 12.27 -4.36
CA ARG A 675 -32.47 11.91 -4.65
C ARG A 675 -32.58 10.54 -5.31
N VAL A 676 -31.72 10.23 -6.27
CA VAL A 676 -31.69 8.91 -6.93
C VAL A 676 -31.31 7.81 -5.93
N PHE A 677 -30.33 8.06 -5.06
CA PHE A 677 -29.93 7.12 -4.00
C PHE A 677 -31.05 6.83 -3.00
N LEU A 678 -31.81 7.85 -2.58
CA LEU A 678 -32.96 7.67 -1.69
C LEU A 678 -34.08 6.89 -2.38
N ILE A 679 -34.40 7.21 -3.64
CA ILE A 679 -35.44 6.50 -4.41
C ILE A 679 -35.08 5.01 -4.56
N LEU A 680 -33.82 4.69 -4.87
CA LEU A 680 -33.35 3.30 -5.00
C LEU A 680 -33.42 2.53 -3.68
N ASN A 681 -33.02 3.15 -2.56
CA ASN A 681 -33.11 2.51 -1.25
C ASN A 681 -34.56 2.28 -0.80
N ILE A 682 -35.45 3.25 -1.05
CA ILE A 682 -36.89 3.11 -0.78
C ILE A 682 -37.49 1.99 -1.65
N ALA A 683 -37.16 1.93 -2.94
CA ALA A 683 -37.63 0.87 -3.83
C ALA A 683 -37.13 -0.52 -3.39
N THR A 684 -35.86 -0.62 -2.98
CA THR A 684 -35.27 -1.88 -2.48
C THR A 684 -35.93 -2.33 -1.18
N PHE A 685 -36.24 -1.39 -0.28
CA PHE A 685 -36.98 -1.66 0.95
C PHE A 685 -38.38 -2.22 0.65
N PHE A 686 -39.14 -1.61 -0.25
CA PHE A 686 -40.47 -2.11 -0.62
C PHE A 686 -40.43 -3.47 -1.32
N LEU A 687 -39.37 -3.76 -2.07
CA LEU A 687 -39.18 -5.05 -2.75
C LEU A 687 -38.85 -6.16 -1.74
N LEU A 688 -37.95 -5.90 -0.78
CA LEU A 688 -37.67 -6.81 0.34
C LEU A 688 -38.91 -7.00 1.23
N LEU A 689 -39.70 -5.95 1.42
CA LEU A 689 -40.96 -6.00 2.15
C LEU A 689 -42.00 -6.89 1.45
N ALA A 690 -42.14 -6.80 0.13
CA ALA A 690 -43.03 -7.66 -0.64
C ALA A 690 -42.60 -9.13 -0.58
N VAL A 691 -41.30 -9.42 -0.59
CA VAL A 691 -40.75 -10.78 -0.41
C VAL A 691 -40.99 -11.31 1.01
N LEU A 692 -40.89 -10.47 2.03
CA LEU A 692 -41.20 -10.84 3.41
C LEU A 692 -42.70 -11.09 3.62
N LEU A 693 -43.58 -10.26 3.04
CA LEU A 693 -45.03 -10.40 3.14
C LEU A 693 -45.56 -11.64 2.41
N THR A 694 -44.99 -11.99 1.26
CA THR A 694 -45.32 -13.23 0.53
C THR A 694 -44.86 -14.48 1.28
N ARG A 695 -43.73 -14.44 1.99
CA ARG A 695 -43.30 -15.53 2.89
C ARG A 695 -44.10 -15.61 4.19
N PHE A 696 -44.60 -14.49 4.72
CA PHE A 696 -45.36 -14.43 6.00
C PHE A 696 -46.83 -14.86 5.90
N GLN A 697 -47.37 -15.08 4.70
CA GLN A 697 -48.76 -15.55 4.53
C GLN A 697 -48.98 -16.99 5.01
N ARG A 698 -47.93 -17.83 5.06
CA ARG A 698 -48.02 -19.21 5.56
C ARG A 698 -47.74 -19.30 7.06
N GLY A 699 -48.80 -19.54 7.84
CA GLY A 699 -48.69 -20.34 9.07
C GLY A 699 -48.50 -19.64 10.42
N ARG A 700 -48.91 -18.37 10.62
CA ARG A 700 -48.91 -17.74 11.96
C ARG A 700 -50.19 -16.98 12.31
N SER A 701 -50.46 -16.88 13.62
CA SER A 701 -51.72 -16.39 14.21
C SER A 701 -52.04 -14.93 13.87
N LEU A 702 -53.34 -14.59 13.89
CA LEU A 702 -53.88 -13.29 13.48
C LEU A 702 -53.28 -12.10 14.28
N HIS A 703 -52.89 -12.33 15.53
CA HIS A 703 -52.37 -11.30 16.43
C HIS A 703 -50.94 -10.87 16.06
N THR A 704 -50.10 -11.82 15.65
CA THR A 704 -48.74 -11.56 15.18
C THR A 704 -48.75 -10.82 13.84
N LYS A 705 -49.71 -11.14 12.97
CA LYS A 705 -49.92 -10.42 11.71
C LYS A 705 -50.28 -8.94 11.97
N ARG A 706 -51.21 -8.67 12.89
CA ARG A 706 -51.60 -7.29 13.27
C ARG A 706 -50.44 -6.46 13.84
N CYS A 707 -49.61 -7.06 14.70
CA CYS A 707 -48.46 -6.38 15.29
C CYS A 707 -47.39 -6.05 14.21
N PHE A 708 -47.15 -7.00 13.30
CA PHE A 708 -46.21 -6.82 12.19
C PHE A 708 -46.69 -5.75 11.19
N TYR A 709 -47.97 -5.75 10.81
CA TYR A 709 -48.55 -4.68 9.98
C TYR A 709 -48.52 -3.31 10.67
N GLY A 710 -48.65 -3.27 12.00
CA GLY A 710 -48.48 -2.05 12.79
C GLY A 710 -47.07 -1.47 12.71
N ILE A 711 -46.04 -2.31 12.84
CA ILE A 711 -44.64 -1.90 12.72
C ILE A 711 -44.33 -1.41 11.30
N LEU A 712 -44.85 -2.08 10.28
CA LEU A 712 -44.67 -1.68 8.87
C LEU A 712 -45.33 -0.35 8.52
N LEU A 713 -46.49 -0.06 9.12
CA LEU A 713 -47.15 1.24 8.96
C LEU A 713 -46.32 2.36 9.57
N ILE A 714 -45.69 2.10 10.72
CA ILE A 714 -44.82 3.08 11.41
C ILE A 714 -43.55 3.32 10.57
N ASP A 715 -42.88 2.29 10.09
CA ASP A 715 -41.68 2.43 9.25
C ASP A 715 -41.99 3.12 7.92
N SER A 716 -43.12 2.79 7.29
CA SER A 716 -43.56 3.45 6.05
C SER A 716 -43.86 4.93 6.28
N PHE A 717 -44.43 5.28 7.44
CA PHE A 717 -44.69 6.66 7.83
C PHE A 717 -43.39 7.43 8.09
N ILE A 718 -42.40 6.81 8.73
CA ILE A 718 -41.08 7.41 8.95
C ILE A 718 -40.37 7.69 7.62
N LEU A 719 -40.41 6.75 6.67
CA LEU A 719 -39.86 6.93 5.32
C LEU A 719 -40.57 8.05 4.55
N LEU A 720 -41.90 8.15 4.67
CA LEU A 720 -42.68 9.23 4.04
C LEU A 720 -42.33 10.61 4.64
N CYS A 721 -42.12 10.67 5.95
CA CYS A 721 -41.69 11.88 6.66
C CYS A 721 -40.27 12.31 6.28
N LEU A 722 -39.35 11.35 6.08
CA LEU A 722 -37.99 11.60 5.58
C LEU A 722 -38.00 12.10 4.13
N TYR A 723 -38.83 11.50 3.27
CA TYR A 723 -39.01 11.94 1.88
C TYR A 723 -39.60 13.35 1.80
N SER A 724 -40.66 13.62 2.58
CA SER A 724 -41.30 14.95 2.65
C SER A 724 -40.33 16.02 3.16
N SER A 725 -39.51 15.70 4.18
CA SER A 725 -38.53 16.63 4.75
C SER A 725 -37.39 16.98 3.78
N CYS A 726 -36.88 16.02 2.98
CA CYS A 726 -35.90 16.33 1.92
C CYS A 726 -36.52 16.99 0.67
N SER A 727 -37.85 16.99 0.51
CA SER A 727 -38.50 17.72 -0.60
C SER A 727 -38.60 19.23 -0.35
N HIS A 728 -38.59 19.66 0.92
CA HIS A 728 -38.83 21.04 1.33
C HIS A 728 -37.57 21.82 1.75
N ALA A 729 -36.44 21.16 2.00
CA ALA A 729 -35.16 21.81 2.27
C ALA A 729 -34.06 21.18 1.40
N GLN A 730 -33.06 21.98 0.99
CA GLN A 730 -31.88 21.48 0.29
C GLN A 730 -31.13 20.46 1.17
N CYS A 731 -31.48 19.19 0.97
CA CYS A 731 -30.59 18.04 1.09
C CYS A 731 -29.69 17.98 -0.17
#